data_AF-A0AAE9JV19-F1
#
_entry.id   AF-A0AAE9JV19-F1
#
_cell.length_a   1.000
_cell.length_b   1.000
_cell.length_c   1.000
_cell.angle_alpha   90.00
_cell.angle_beta   90.00
_cell.angle_gamma   90.00
#
_symmetry.space_group_name_H-M   'P 1'
#
loop_
_entity.id
_entity.type
_entity.pdbx_description
1 polymer ?
#
loop_
_entity_poly.entity_id
_entity_poly.type
_entity_poly.pdbx_seq_one_letter_code
_entity_poly.pdbx_strand_id
1 'polypeptide(L)'
;MPYLDHAGSTLPSKTQLEELAKLQTQLILANPHSHHSTAIKTQQIVSSARHRILRYFNTTADDYFVVFTNNTTHALKIVAENFNFGHRTQEGVVSEISAVLKGGSSNFAYFNDSHHSVVGLRHVVLGKVDAISCVNEDVVKEECIPKVEKSLFVFTAMSNFCGKKYDLNLIEKLQNKGWSVCVDAAALVSGTRLDLTAHRPNFVAFSFYKIFGYPTGIGALLVRKDSSKSIEKTSFAGGTVQSVDEMTMHFVLRDFERAYEEGTINSYGIAQLQKGFEEIERCGGMQAIRAHTYDLRSKAVQILQSKTHPNGKKVVEIYSQPHIQVSPETQGAIVAFNLVRPDNGYYGYTEVEKMCAIFGIELRTGCFCNIGACKKYLGITSEMIKENISKGKRCGDEIDLINGRPTGAVRISFGRMSTEQDIEVLKQMIDTCFVSSEKVFSPSLQSLKIDPFLPTVVNLFSFPIKSVGSVAKSSYELTPRGFKHDREFLVVKDDVTLNLKMHPELCRLTATIVNDEELHIQTFDQNDNLVIPMSLSLKENDAKVVCKKTIATLDCGDKVGQWLENALDMTNCRLLRVAGESKKNFVNDSPFLLINEASVYMLARHINMDVQDILTRFRSNIVVRGLPPFIEDTAKRLSIENLEFEVVDKCTRCEMICVDPMTGEKDPSLLLALRDYRNKQKITFGIYIRQSNFEPGQFVEAGSAVRFFTD
;
A
#
# COMPACT_ATOMS: atom_id res chain seq x y z
N MET A 1 0.75 4.04 -16.26
CA MET A 1 0.12 3.58 -15.00
C MET A 1 -0.10 4.81 -14.14
N PRO A 2 -1.36 5.22 -13.89
CA PRO A 2 -1.67 6.35 -13.01
C PRO A 2 -1.18 6.12 -11.58
N TYR A 3 -0.17 6.87 -11.15
CA TYR A 3 0.31 6.86 -9.77
C TYR A 3 -0.28 8.03 -8.98
N LEU A 4 -1.18 7.73 -8.05
CA LEU A 4 -1.96 8.69 -7.27
C LEU A 4 -1.67 8.61 -5.75
N ASP A 5 -0.53 8.06 -5.31
CA ASP A 5 -0.10 8.04 -3.89
C ASP A 5 1.10 8.96 -3.56
N HIS A 6 1.21 10.10 -4.25
CA HIS A 6 2.28 11.08 -4.03
C HIS A 6 2.38 11.63 -2.59
N ALA A 7 1.27 11.65 -1.82
CA ALA A 7 1.28 12.04 -0.41
C ALA A 7 1.88 10.97 0.51
N GLY A 8 1.93 9.71 0.07
CA GLY A 8 2.64 8.63 0.73
C GLY A 8 4.15 8.72 0.46
N SER A 9 4.50 8.71 -0.82
CA SER A 9 5.84 8.92 -1.36
C SER A 9 5.70 9.45 -2.78
N THR A 10 6.40 10.51 -3.16
CA THR A 10 6.48 10.84 -4.60
C THR A 10 7.45 9.90 -5.30
N LEU A 11 7.37 9.81 -6.63
CA LEU A 11 8.34 9.06 -7.42
C LEU A 11 9.52 9.95 -7.82
N PRO A 12 10.74 9.40 -7.89
CA PRO A 12 11.86 10.07 -8.56
C PRO A 12 11.63 10.06 -10.08
N SER A 13 12.19 11.04 -10.80
CA SER A 13 12.16 11.00 -12.26
C SER A 13 13.21 10.03 -12.80
N LYS A 14 12.97 9.48 -14.00
CA LYS A 14 13.95 8.62 -14.69
C LYS A 14 15.30 9.34 -14.85
N THR A 15 15.27 10.60 -15.28
CA THR A 15 16.46 11.45 -15.41
C THR A 15 17.18 11.63 -14.08
N GLN A 16 16.46 11.87 -12.98
CA GLN A 16 17.05 11.94 -11.64
C GLN A 16 17.81 10.64 -11.31
N LEU A 17 17.20 9.47 -11.53
CA LEU A 17 17.83 8.18 -11.23
C LEU A 17 19.07 7.90 -12.10
N GLU A 18 19.01 8.21 -13.39
CA GLU A 18 20.15 8.03 -14.31
C GLU A 18 21.34 8.92 -13.93
N GLU A 19 21.09 10.17 -13.56
CA GLU A 19 22.13 11.08 -13.07
C GLU A 19 22.71 10.63 -11.73
N LEU A 20 21.87 10.11 -10.84
CA LEU A 20 22.30 9.57 -9.55
C LEU A 20 23.17 8.31 -9.71
N ALA A 21 22.82 7.41 -10.63
CA ALA A 21 23.62 6.23 -10.93
C ALA A 21 25.02 6.62 -11.42
N LYS A 22 25.11 7.62 -12.32
CA LYS A 22 26.40 8.17 -12.79
C LYS A 22 27.18 8.85 -11.67
N LEU A 23 26.50 9.62 -10.82
CA LEU A 23 27.14 10.27 -9.67
C LEU A 23 27.73 9.23 -8.72
N GLN A 24 27.00 8.16 -8.43
CA GLN A 24 27.38 7.15 -7.45
C GLN A 24 28.63 6.36 -7.87
N THR A 25 28.83 6.09 -9.16
CA THR A 25 30.04 5.38 -9.64
C THR A 25 31.29 6.24 -9.61
N GLN A 26 31.15 7.57 -9.56
CA GLN A 26 32.25 8.53 -9.53
C GLN A 26 32.55 9.05 -8.13
N LEU A 27 31.61 8.91 -7.19
CA LEU A 27 31.69 9.52 -5.88
C LEU A 27 32.45 8.61 -4.90
N ILE A 28 33.64 9.03 -4.50
CA ILE A 28 34.41 8.38 -3.44
C ILE A 28 34.20 9.14 -2.13
N LEU A 29 33.37 8.59 -1.24
CA LEU A 29 33.16 9.12 0.10
C LEU A 29 33.77 8.21 1.17
N ALA A 30 34.28 8.82 2.23
CA ALA A 30 34.72 8.12 3.43
C ALA A 30 33.92 8.60 4.64
N ASN A 31 34.10 7.92 5.77
CA ASN A 31 33.54 8.35 7.05
C ASN A 31 33.97 9.80 7.32
N PRO A 32 33.03 10.74 7.54
CA PRO A 32 33.36 12.16 7.71
C PRO A 32 34.14 12.44 9.00
N HIS A 33 34.32 11.48 9.90
CA HIS A 33 35.09 11.67 11.13
C HIS A 33 36.61 11.46 10.98
N SER A 34 37.09 11.00 9.81
CA SER A 34 38.53 10.84 9.53
C SER A 34 39.16 12.14 9.02
N HIS A 35 40.50 12.22 9.03
CA HIS A 35 41.26 13.43 8.67
C HIS A 35 41.88 13.41 7.26
N HIS A 36 41.80 12.30 6.54
CA HIS A 36 42.36 12.21 5.19
C HIS A 36 41.48 12.96 4.16
N SER A 37 42.05 13.26 2.99
CA SER A 37 41.45 14.11 1.95
C SER A 37 40.03 13.68 1.53
N THR A 38 39.77 12.38 1.40
CA THR A 38 38.43 11.85 1.08
C THR A 38 37.40 12.18 2.18
N ALA A 39 37.75 12.09 3.45
CA ALA A 39 36.84 12.42 4.55
C ALA A 39 36.55 13.93 4.59
N ILE A 40 37.55 14.78 4.31
CA ILE A 40 37.36 16.23 4.16
C ILE A 40 36.39 16.54 3.01
N LYS A 41 36.52 15.85 1.86
CA LYS A 41 35.56 15.98 0.75
C LYS A 41 34.14 15.57 1.17
N THR A 42 33.98 14.48 1.92
CA THR A 42 32.67 14.09 2.49
C THR A 42 32.10 15.23 3.36
N GLN A 43 32.90 15.81 4.27
CA GLN A 43 32.45 16.91 5.12
C GLN A 43 32.03 18.14 4.32
N GLN A 44 32.75 18.48 3.25
CA GLN A 44 32.41 19.60 2.37
C GLN A 44 31.08 19.37 1.64
N ILE A 45 30.84 18.15 1.15
CA ILE A 45 29.56 17.79 0.50
C ILE A 45 28.40 17.92 1.49
N VAL A 46 28.57 17.39 2.70
CA VAL A 46 27.55 17.48 3.76
C VAL A 46 27.29 18.95 4.12
N SER A 47 28.33 19.76 4.27
CA SER A 47 28.20 21.21 4.53
C SER A 47 27.47 21.93 3.39
N SER A 48 27.82 21.64 2.14
CA SER A 48 27.15 22.20 0.95
C SER A 48 25.66 21.85 0.91
N ALA A 49 25.32 20.60 1.23
CA ALA A 49 23.92 20.16 1.32
C ALA A 49 23.15 20.95 2.39
N ARG A 50 23.74 21.22 3.57
CA ARG A 50 23.11 22.07 4.60
C ARG A 50 22.79 23.46 4.08
N HIS A 51 23.74 24.12 3.42
CA HIS A 51 23.53 25.44 2.83
C HIS A 51 22.45 25.42 1.73
N ARG A 52 22.42 24.37 0.90
CA ARG A 52 21.40 24.20 -0.15
C ARG A 52 20.00 24.05 0.45
N ILE A 53 19.87 23.31 1.55
CA ILE A 53 18.61 23.14 2.29
C ILE A 53 18.15 24.48 2.87
N LEU A 54 19.02 25.20 3.57
CA LEU A 54 18.69 26.51 4.14
C LEU A 54 18.19 27.49 3.07
N ARG A 55 18.87 27.56 1.92
CA ARG A 55 18.43 28.37 0.78
C ARG A 55 17.05 27.97 0.26
N TYR A 56 16.75 26.67 0.20
CA TYR A 56 15.45 26.17 -0.26
C TYR A 56 14.29 26.67 0.63
N PHE A 57 14.52 26.70 1.94
CA PHE A 57 13.59 27.21 2.96
C PHE A 57 13.66 28.73 3.17
N ASN A 58 14.39 29.45 2.32
CA ASN A 58 14.59 30.89 2.40
C ASN A 58 15.21 31.34 3.74
N THR A 59 16.26 30.68 4.21
CA THR A 59 16.96 31.03 5.44
C THR A 59 18.47 30.86 5.29
N THR A 60 19.21 31.27 6.31
CA THR A 60 20.68 31.20 6.34
C THR A 60 21.20 30.31 7.46
N ALA A 61 22.51 30.03 7.41
CA ALA A 61 23.22 29.32 8.48
C ALA A 61 23.41 30.18 9.73
N ASP A 62 23.05 31.47 9.71
CA ASP A 62 23.03 32.32 10.91
C ASP A 62 21.74 32.14 11.70
N ASP A 63 20.64 31.79 11.01
CA ASP A 63 19.31 31.66 11.61
C ASP A 63 19.00 30.25 12.08
N TYR A 64 19.39 29.23 11.31
CA TYR A 64 19.02 27.83 11.56
C TYR A 64 20.19 26.87 11.39
N PHE A 65 20.23 25.87 12.27
CA PHE A 65 21.01 24.65 12.12
C PHE A 65 20.27 23.62 11.26
N VAL A 66 21.02 22.73 10.59
CA VAL A 66 20.45 21.60 9.83
C VAL A 66 21.00 20.29 10.36
N VAL A 67 20.15 19.55 11.08
CA VAL A 67 20.46 18.20 11.59
C VAL A 67 19.91 17.18 10.60
N PHE A 68 20.77 16.32 10.04
CA PHE A 68 20.30 15.21 9.21
C PHE A 68 19.67 14.10 10.05
N THR A 69 18.54 13.57 9.59
CA THR A 69 17.80 12.51 10.28
C THR A 69 17.41 11.42 9.29
N ASN A 70 16.85 10.31 9.77
CA ASN A 70 16.41 9.22 8.89
C ASN A 70 15.12 9.57 8.14
N ASN A 71 14.28 10.43 8.74
CA ASN A 71 12.99 10.89 8.23
C ASN A 71 12.38 11.91 9.23
N THR A 72 11.23 12.47 8.85
CA THR A 72 10.41 13.36 9.70
C THR A 72 10.13 12.77 11.08
N THR A 73 9.80 11.49 11.18
CA THR A 73 9.50 10.84 12.47
C THR A 73 10.71 10.88 13.40
N HIS A 74 11.90 10.61 12.88
CA HIS A 74 13.15 10.72 13.65
C HIS A 74 13.40 12.18 14.08
N ALA A 75 13.24 13.15 13.18
CA ALA A 75 13.37 14.58 13.50
C ALA A 75 12.43 15.03 14.63
N LEU A 76 11.15 14.68 14.54
CA LEU A 76 10.15 14.98 15.57
C LEU A 76 10.50 14.34 16.92
N LYS A 77 10.99 13.10 16.88
CA LYS A 77 11.40 12.36 18.08
C LYS A 77 12.61 13.01 18.76
N ILE A 78 13.62 13.44 17.99
CA ILE A 78 14.79 14.19 18.53
C ILE A 78 14.32 15.41 19.31
N VAL A 79 13.39 16.21 18.76
CA VAL A 79 12.86 17.38 19.46
C VAL A 79 12.19 16.95 20.77
N ALA A 80 11.25 16.01 20.74
CA ALA A 80 10.51 15.61 21.94
C ALA A 80 11.38 14.94 23.03
N GLU A 81 12.42 14.18 22.63
CA GLU A 81 13.32 13.52 23.57
C GLU A 81 14.20 14.52 24.32
N ASN A 82 14.67 15.55 23.62
CA ASN A 82 15.68 16.47 24.12
C ASN A 82 15.10 17.81 24.56
N PHE A 83 13.81 18.10 24.33
CA PHE A 83 13.20 19.36 24.75
C PHE A 83 13.21 19.51 26.27
N ASN A 84 13.71 20.65 26.74
CA ASN A 84 13.78 20.99 28.15
C ASN A 84 12.42 21.51 28.63
N PHE A 85 11.58 20.58 29.11
CA PHE A 85 10.31 20.90 29.76
C PHE A 85 10.48 21.46 31.18
N GLY A 86 11.71 21.59 31.69
CA GLY A 86 11.97 21.95 33.08
C GLY A 86 11.60 20.85 34.06
N HIS A 87 11.39 21.24 35.32
CA HIS A 87 10.88 20.33 36.34
C HIS A 87 9.36 20.23 36.23
N ARG A 88 8.86 19.00 36.34
CA ARG A 88 7.45 18.76 36.46
C ARG A 88 6.93 19.35 37.77
N THR A 89 5.83 20.10 37.69
CA THR A 89 5.27 20.81 38.85
C THR A 89 4.14 20.05 39.53
N GLN A 90 3.57 19.03 38.86
CA GLN A 90 2.49 18.20 39.39
C GLN A 90 2.94 16.76 39.65
N GLU A 91 2.66 16.24 40.86
CA GLU A 91 2.81 14.82 41.20
C GLU A 91 1.70 13.96 40.57
N GLY A 92 1.99 12.70 40.22
CA GLY A 92 1.06 11.74 39.58
C GLY A 92 1.43 11.39 38.14
N VAL A 93 0.64 10.62 37.40
CA VAL A 93 0.87 10.35 35.95
C VAL A 93 -0.16 11.13 35.15
N VAL A 94 0.24 11.75 34.02
CA VAL A 94 -0.72 12.32 33.06
C VAL A 94 -1.63 11.19 32.58
N SER A 95 -2.84 11.13 33.14
CA SER A 95 -3.81 10.04 32.92
C SER A 95 -4.76 10.32 31.76
N GLU A 96 -4.99 11.59 31.44
CA GLU A 96 -5.92 12.03 30.40
C GLU A 96 -5.33 13.09 29.48
N ILE A 97 -5.81 13.10 28.23
CA ILE A 97 -5.40 14.06 27.20
C ILE A 97 -6.49 15.12 27.09
N SER A 98 -6.11 16.39 27.27
CA SER A 98 -7.07 17.48 27.22
C SER A 98 -7.43 17.86 25.80
N ALA A 99 -8.71 18.16 25.55
CA ALA A 99 -9.21 18.70 24.29
C ALA A 99 -9.04 20.23 24.17
N VAL A 100 -8.50 20.89 25.20
CA VAL A 100 -8.20 22.33 25.24
C VAL A 100 -6.75 22.54 25.65
N LEU A 101 -6.16 23.67 25.26
CA LEU A 101 -4.81 24.02 25.68
C LEU A 101 -4.75 24.31 27.18
N LYS A 102 -3.70 23.81 27.82
CA LYS A 102 -3.39 24.08 29.23
C LYS A 102 -2.31 25.16 29.34
N GLY A 103 -2.49 26.04 30.33
CA GLY A 103 -1.50 27.07 30.68
C GLY A 103 -0.46 26.55 31.67
N GLY A 104 0.45 27.44 32.09
CA GLY A 104 1.49 27.11 33.06
C GLY A 104 2.76 26.54 32.42
N SER A 105 3.56 25.81 33.17
CA SER A 105 4.83 25.27 32.67
C SER A 105 4.68 23.86 32.10
N SER A 106 5.66 23.43 31.31
CA SER A 106 5.92 22.01 31.04
C SER A 106 4.76 21.31 30.30
N ASN A 107 4.17 21.97 29.30
CA ASN A 107 3.05 21.43 28.52
C ASN A 107 3.50 20.87 27.17
N PHE A 108 2.82 19.81 26.70
CA PHE A 108 2.93 19.32 25.33
C PHE A 108 1.58 19.38 24.63
N ALA A 109 1.54 19.97 23.44
CA ALA A 109 0.32 20.10 22.64
C ALA A 109 0.55 19.73 21.19
N TYR A 110 -0.49 19.20 20.53
CA TYR A 110 -0.47 18.89 19.11
C TYR A 110 -1.89 18.90 18.54
N PHE A 111 -2.01 18.94 17.21
CA PHE A 111 -3.32 18.88 16.57
C PHE A 111 -3.92 17.47 16.56
N ASN A 112 -5.24 17.40 16.62
CA ASN A 112 -5.95 16.15 16.40
C ASN A 112 -5.70 15.60 14.98
N ASP A 113 -5.66 16.47 13.96
CA ASP A 113 -5.26 16.15 12.58
C ASP A 113 -3.72 16.11 12.44
N SER A 114 -3.10 15.18 13.16
CA SER A 114 -1.66 14.94 13.09
C SER A 114 -1.34 13.52 12.69
N HIS A 115 -0.25 13.38 11.94
CA HIS A 115 0.29 12.07 11.59
C HIS A 115 0.69 11.28 12.85
N HIS A 116 0.67 9.95 12.78
CA HIS A 116 0.99 9.06 13.90
C HIS A 116 2.39 9.32 14.50
N SER A 117 3.33 9.87 13.72
CA SER A 117 4.65 10.30 14.21
C SER A 117 4.55 11.37 15.30
N VAL A 118 3.63 12.31 15.18
CA VAL A 118 3.36 13.35 16.18
C VAL A 118 2.55 12.76 17.34
N VAL A 119 1.52 11.98 17.03
CA VAL A 119 0.65 11.34 18.04
C VAL A 119 1.46 10.42 18.97
N GLY A 120 2.51 9.77 18.45
CA GLY A 120 3.41 8.91 19.20
C GLY A 120 4.27 9.66 20.22
N LEU A 121 4.57 10.94 20.01
CA LEU A 121 5.41 11.75 20.91
C LEU A 121 4.85 11.87 22.32
N ARG A 122 3.53 11.70 22.49
CA ARG A 122 2.90 11.62 23.82
C ARG A 122 3.55 10.60 24.76
N HIS A 123 4.04 9.48 24.21
CA HIS A 123 4.73 8.47 24.99
C HIS A 123 6.18 8.87 25.29
N VAL A 124 6.80 9.64 24.40
CA VAL A 124 8.18 10.15 24.54
C VAL A 124 8.27 11.21 25.63
N VAL A 125 7.25 12.07 25.71
CA VAL A 125 7.19 13.15 26.71
C VAL A 125 6.51 12.71 28.01
N LEU A 126 6.03 11.47 28.09
CA LEU A 126 5.37 10.95 29.28
C LEU A 126 6.32 11.03 30.47
N GLY A 127 5.85 11.62 31.57
CA GLY A 127 6.66 11.87 32.76
C GLY A 127 7.54 13.13 32.72
N LYS A 128 7.66 13.80 31.56
CA LYS A 128 8.39 15.07 31.41
C LYS A 128 7.48 16.31 31.50
N VAL A 129 6.17 16.12 31.36
CA VAL A 129 5.19 17.21 31.20
C VAL A 129 4.10 17.16 32.25
N ASP A 130 3.55 18.32 32.58
CA ASP A 130 2.41 18.48 33.48
C ASP A 130 1.08 18.18 32.75
N ALA A 131 0.97 18.51 31.46
CA ALA A 131 -0.21 18.19 30.67
C ALA A 131 0.09 17.88 29.20
N ILE A 132 -0.78 17.05 28.62
CA ILE A 132 -0.83 16.74 27.19
C ILE A 132 -2.16 17.22 26.62
N SER A 133 -2.12 18.02 25.55
CA SER A 133 -3.30 18.55 24.87
C SER A 133 -3.37 18.06 23.42
N CYS A 134 -4.52 17.57 22.99
CA CYS A 134 -4.83 17.18 21.61
C CYS A 134 -5.99 18.05 21.12
N VAL A 135 -5.68 19.05 20.31
CA VAL A 135 -6.61 20.14 20.02
C VAL A 135 -7.03 20.17 18.55
N ASN A 136 -8.23 20.65 18.26
CA ASN A 136 -8.61 21.02 16.90
C ASN A 136 -8.17 22.45 16.61
N GLU A 137 -7.97 22.81 15.35
CA GLU A 137 -7.63 24.19 14.97
C GLU A 137 -8.64 25.22 15.48
N ASP A 138 -9.92 24.88 15.49
CA ASP A 138 -11.01 25.79 15.89
C ASP A 138 -10.89 26.29 17.34
N VAL A 139 -10.20 25.53 18.21
CA VAL A 139 -9.97 25.91 19.61
C VAL A 139 -8.63 26.63 19.83
N VAL A 140 -7.79 26.74 18.81
CA VAL A 140 -6.53 27.49 18.86
C VAL A 140 -6.71 28.88 18.26
N LYS A 141 -7.70 29.61 18.78
CA LYS A 141 -7.87 31.05 18.54
C LYS A 141 -7.00 31.82 19.52
N GLU A 142 -6.48 32.97 19.11
CA GLU A 142 -5.51 33.75 19.89
C GLU A 142 -5.96 34.04 21.35
N GLU A 143 -7.25 34.32 21.53
CA GLU A 143 -7.88 34.54 22.84
C GLU A 143 -7.90 33.29 23.73
N CYS A 144 -7.89 32.11 23.12
CA CYS A 144 -7.95 30.81 23.79
C CYS A 144 -6.56 30.20 24.05
N ILE A 145 -5.47 30.80 23.53
CA ILE A 145 -4.11 30.31 23.75
C ILE A 145 -3.63 30.80 25.13
N PRO A 146 -3.43 29.89 26.11
CA PRO A 146 -2.96 30.27 27.42
C PRO A 146 -1.47 30.63 27.38
N LYS A 147 -1.05 31.49 28.30
CA LYS A 147 0.38 31.74 28.55
C LYS A 147 1.03 30.48 29.14
N VAL A 148 2.22 30.16 28.65
CA VAL A 148 2.99 29.00 29.09
C VAL A 148 4.48 29.32 29.20
N GLU A 149 5.20 28.43 29.88
CA GLU A 149 6.66 28.39 29.89
C GLU A 149 7.14 26.97 29.58
N LYS A 150 8.34 26.83 28.99
CA LYS A 150 8.98 25.52 28.71
C LYS A 150 8.01 24.48 28.12
N SER A 151 7.22 24.92 27.15
CA SER A 151 6.12 24.12 26.59
C SER A 151 6.28 23.99 25.09
N LEU A 152 5.95 22.81 24.55
CA LEU A 152 6.15 22.46 23.15
C LEU A 152 4.82 22.22 22.45
N PHE A 153 4.60 22.93 21.34
CA PHE A 153 3.49 22.69 20.42
C PHE A 153 4.01 22.06 19.13
N VAL A 154 3.51 20.88 18.76
CA VAL A 154 3.80 20.25 17.46
C VAL A 154 2.68 20.55 16.47
N PHE A 155 2.99 21.38 15.49
CA PHE A 155 2.07 21.96 14.52
C PHE A 155 2.13 21.21 13.19
N THR A 156 1.05 20.55 12.80
CA THR A 156 0.90 19.98 11.45
C THR A 156 0.67 21.10 10.43
N ALA A 157 1.58 21.30 9.48
CA ALA A 157 1.42 22.38 8.49
C ALA A 157 0.41 22.08 7.38
N MET A 158 0.26 20.81 7.00
CA MET A 158 -0.75 20.35 6.05
C MET A 158 -1.24 18.96 6.43
N SER A 159 -2.55 18.74 6.42
CA SER A 159 -3.15 17.43 6.66
C SER A 159 -2.71 16.45 5.57
N ASN A 160 -2.06 15.37 5.96
CA ASN A 160 -1.73 14.27 5.05
C ASN A 160 -2.97 13.42 4.67
N PHE A 161 -4.12 13.67 5.32
CA PHE A 161 -5.39 13.00 5.02
C PHE A 161 -6.11 13.70 3.87
N CYS A 162 -6.48 14.97 4.03
CA CYS A 162 -7.32 15.71 3.08
C CYS A 162 -6.59 16.82 2.32
N GLY A 163 -5.31 17.10 2.63
CA GLY A 163 -4.54 18.18 1.99
C GLY A 163 -4.86 19.59 2.50
N LYS A 164 -5.69 19.74 3.53
CA LYS A 164 -5.91 21.03 4.21
C LYS A 164 -4.57 21.64 4.64
N LYS A 165 -4.29 22.88 4.24
CA LYS A 165 -3.17 23.67 4.78
C LYS A 165 -3.65 24.47 5.99
N TYR A 166 -2.86 24.45 7.05
CA TYR A 166 -3.14 25.17 8.28
C TYR A 166 -2.52 26.57 8.23
N ASP A 167 -3.16 27.55 8.88
CA ASP A 167 -2.66 28.92 8.92
C ASP A 167 -1.33 29.00 9.68
N LEU A 168 -0.24 29.29 8.96
CA LEU A 168 1.09 29.38 9.53
C LEU A 168 1.26 30.60 10.45
N ASN A 169 0.38 31.61 10.39
CA ASN A 169 0.39 32.73 11.34
C ASN A 169 0.15 32.27 12.78
N LEU A 170 -0.39 31.06 12.98
CA LEU A 170 -0.55 30.48 14.31
C LEU A 170 0.79 30.24 15.01
N ILE A 171 1.88 30.07 14.26
CA ILE A 171 3.23 29.89 14.82
C ILE A 171 3.58 31.10 15.70
N GLU A 172 3.43 32.31 15.17
CA GLU A 172 3.73 33.55 15.91
C GLU A 172 2.78 33.73 17.11
N LYS A 173 1.48 33.47 16.93
CA LYS A 173 0.48 33.56 18.00
C LYS A 173 0.80 32.63 19.18
N LEU A 174 1.24 31.40 18.89
CA LEU A 174 1.69 30.44 19.91
C LEU A 174 2.98 30.92 20.60
N GLN A 175 3.97 31.37 19.82
CA GLN A 175 5.24 31.87 20.36
C GLN A 175 5.07 33.11 21.26
N ASN A 176 4.15 34.02 20.91
CA ASN A 176 3.80 35.19 21.73
C ASN A 176 3.19 34.82 23.09
N LYS A 177 2.72 33.58 23.25
CA LYS A 177 2.21 33.03 24.51
C LYS A 177 3.23 32.13 25.22
N GLY A 178 4.46 32.05 24.73
CA GLY A 178 5.56 31.31 25.35
C GLY A 178 5.73 29.87 24.86
N TRP A 179 4.97 29.42 23.86
CA TRP A 179 5.14 28.09 23.28
C TRP A 179 6.35 28.03 22.36
N SER A 180 7.18 27.00 22.51
CA SER A 180 8.08 26.57 21.44
C SER A 180 7.29 25.79 20.40
N VAL A 181 7.45 26.12 19.12
CA VAL A 181 6.69 25.50 18.02
C VAL A 181 7.59 24.63 17.16
N CYS A 182 7.22 23.36 17.04
CA CYS A 182 7.81 22.40 16.11
C CYS A 182 6.85 22.11 14.96
N VAL A 183 7.24 22.43 13.74
CA VAL A 183 6.39 22.23 12.55
C VAL A 183 6.66 20.87 11.93
N ASP A 184 5.65 20.01 11.87
CA ASP A 184 5.62 18.87 10.95
C ASP A 184 5.28 19.40 9.55
N ALA A 185 6.33 19.59 8.75
CA ALA A 185 6.25 20.16 7.42
C ALA A 185 6.13 19.08 6.32
N ALA A 186 6.18 17.79 6.67
CA ALA A 186 6.43 16.71 5.72
C ALA A 186 5.42 16.62 4.57
N ALA A 187 4.14 16.89 4.85
CA ALA A 187 3.12 16.94 3.82
C ALA A 187 3.10 18.29 3.08
N LEU A 188 3.36 19.41 3.77
CA LEU A 188 3.35 20.74 3.14
C LEU A 188 4.45 20.86 2.08
N VAL A 189 5.67 20.47 2.43
CA VAL A 189 6.86 20.71 1.60
C VAL A 189 6.97 19.79 0.37
N SER A 190 6.08 18.81 0.24
CA SER A 190 6.02 17.96 -0.96
C SER A 190 5.49 18.69 -2.19
N GLY A 191 4.73 19.78 -2.00
CA GLY A 191 4.12 20.54 -3.10
C GLY A 191 3.95 22.02 -2.80
N THR A 192 4.56 22.55 -1.74
CA THR A 192 4.45 23.96 -1.35
C THR A 192 5.74 24.44 -0.71
N ARG A 193 6.19 25.64 -1.07
CA ARG A 193 7.38 26.26 -0.46
C ARG A 193 7.03 26.72 0.96
N LEU A 194 7.90 26.43 1.91
CA LEU A 194 7.85 27.00 3.25
C LEU A 194 8.93 28.09 3.34
N ASP A 195 8.51 29.31 3.64
CA ASP A 195 9.39 30.47 3.75
C ASP A 195 9.66 30.81 5.22
N LEU A 196 10.90 30.57 5.66
CA LEU A 196 11.31 30.79 7.04
C LEU A 196 11.69 32.24 7.35
N THR A 197 11.65 33.16 6.38
CA THR A 197 11.65 34.60 6.69
C THR A 197 10.28 35.07 7.13
N ALA A 198 9.21 34.51 6.56
CA ALA A 198 7.83 34.88 6.86
C ALA A 198 7.31 34.20 8.15
N HIS A 199 7.65 32.93 8.36
CA HIS A 199 7.24 32.18 9.54
C HIS A 199 8.45 31.51 10.18
N ARG A 200 8.74 31.84 11.44
CA ARG A 200 9.98 31.42 12.13
C ARG A 200 9.72 30.42 13.26
N PRO A 201 9.30 29.18 13.00
CA PRO A 201 9.14 28.19 14.05
C PRO A 201 10.49 27.84 14.71
N ASN A 202 10.46 27.36 15.95
CA ASN A 202 11.67 26.92 16.65
C ASN A 202 12.29 25.70 15.96
N PHE A 203 11.44 24.80 15.44
CA PHE A 203 11.85 23.56 14.79
C PHE A 203 11.03 23.26 13.52
N VAL A 204 11.65 22.66 12.51
CA VAL A 204 10.97 22.18 11.29
C VAL A 204 11.43 20.77 10.95
N ALA A 205 10.50 19.82 10.87
CA ALA A 205 10.77 18.42 10.54
C ALA A 205 10.20 18.05 9.17
N PHE A 206 10.99 17.39 8.32
CA PHE A 206 10.55 16.91 7.01
C PHE A 206 11.41 15.74 6.48
N SER A 207 10.93 15.09 5.40
CA SER A 207 11.61 13.99 4.71
C SER A 207 11.82 14.32 3.24
N PHE A 208 13.02 14.06 2.71
CA PHE A 208 13.36 14.41 1.32
C PHE A 208 12.65 13.54 0.28
N TYR A 209 12.43 12.25 0.58
CA TYR A 209 11.72 11.35 -0.33
C TYR A 209 10.28 11.81 -0.62
N LYS A 210 9.66 12.61 0.26
CA LYS A 210 8.34 13.20 -0.02
C LYS A 210 8.40 14.39 -0.98
N ILE A 211 9.55 15.06 -1.08
CA ILE A 211 9.79 16.20 -1.97
C ILE A 211 10.28 15.70 -3.34
N PHE A 212 11.26 14.80 -3.33
CA PHE A 212 12.00 14.39 -4.53
C PHE A 212 11.62 12.99 -5.02
N GLY A 213 11.19 12.11 -4.12
CA GLY A 213 10.94 10.68 -4.37
C GLY A 213 12.12 9.79 -4.03
N TYR A 214 13.33 10.35 -4.09
CA TYR A 214 14.58 9.70 -3.72
C TYR A 214 15.61 10.77 -3.32
N PRO A 215 16.54 10.50 -2.37
CA PRO A 215 16.75 9.24 -1.64
C PRO A 215 15.74 9.01 -0.51
N THR A 216 15.45 7.74 -0.25
CA THR A 216 14.77 7.29 0.97
C THR A 216 15.77 7.23 2.14
N GLY A 217 15.26 7.19 3.37
CA GLY A 217 16.10 7.09 4.57
C GLY A 217 16.84 8.37 4.95
N ILE A 218 16.47 9.52 4.37
CA ILE A 218 16.99 10.84 4.77
C ILE A 218 15.85 11.83 4.97
N GLY A 219 15.89 12.51 6.11
CA GLY A 219 15.14 13.71 6.43
C GLY A 219 16.05 14.76 7.05
N ALA A 220 15.45 15.84 7.52
CA ALA A 220 16.16 16.87 8.25
C ALA A 220 15.29 17.48 9.35
N LEU A 221 15.97 17.97 10.37
CA LEU A 221 15.44 18.85 11.41
C LEU A 221 16.14 20.19 11.30
N LEU A 222 15.39 21.24 11.00
CA LEU A 222 15.89 22.61 11.14
C LEU A 222 15.66 23.08 12.56
N VAL A 223 16.69 23.65 13.19
CA VAL A 223 16.60 24.20 14.56
C VAL A 223 17.01 25.66 14.53
N ARG A 224 16.12 26.54 14.96
CA ARG A 224 16.42 27.98 15.05
C ARG A 224 17.52 28.19 16.07
N LYS A 225 18.56 28.98 15.76
CA LYS A 225 19.76 29.06 16.61
C LYS A 225 19.48 29.55 18.02
N ASP A 226 18.60 30.53 18.17
CA ASP A 226 18.16 31.06 19.48
C ASP A 226 17.39 30.02 20.32
N SER A 227 16.86 28.98 19.67
CA SER A 227 16.05 27.91 20.25
C SER A 227 16.88 26.68 20.56
N SER A 228 18.17 26.66 20.18
CA SER A 228 19.09 25.55 20.46
C SER A 228 19.16 25.22 21.96
N LYS A 229 19.09 26.22 22.84
CA LYS A 229 19.09 26.07 24.30
C LYS A 229 17.82 25.43 24.87
N SER A 230 16.75 25.35 24.09
CA SER A 230 15.50 24.69 24.51
C SER A 230 15.52 23.18 24.27
N ILE A 231 16.53 22.66 23.57
CA ILE A 231 16.82 21.23 23.50
C ILE A 231 18.19 20.96 24.11
N GLU A 232 18.27 19.95 24.96
CA GLU A 232 19.48 19.56 25.67
C GLU A 232 19.66 18.05 25.54
N LYS A 233 20.85 17.65 25.10
CA LYS A 233 21.19 16.25 24.92
C LYS A 233 21.92 15.73 26.16
N THR A 234 21.28 14.81 26.88
CA THR A 234 21.78 14.25 28.16
C THR A 234 22.52 12.91 28.00
N SER A 235 22.81 12.52 26.76
CA SER A 235 23.52 11.29 26.43
C SER A 235 24.39 11.50 25.19
N PHE A 236 25.28 10.55 24.91
CA PHE A 236 26.06 10.57 23.68
C PHE A 236 26.03 9.21 22.98
N ALA A 237 26.32 9.24 21.69
CA ALA A 237 26.54 8.07 20.84
C ALA A 237 27.81 8.26 20.02
N GLY A 238 28.26 7.19 19.35
CA GLY A 238 29.35 7.28 18.38
C GLY A 238 29.11 8.41 17.37
N GLY A 239 30.14 9.17 17.04
CA GLY A 239 30.05 10.31 16.11
C GLY A 239 29.57 11.63 16.73
N THR A 240 28.95 11.62 17.92
CA THR A 240 28.35 12.83 18.53
C THR A 240 29.23 13.53 19.58
N VAL A 241 30.24 12.84 20.08
CA VAL A 241 31.08 13.28 21.21
C VAL A 241 32.49 13.63 20.76
N GLN A 242 33.12 14.60 21.44
CA GLN A 242 34.52 14.99 21.29
C GLN A 242 35.41 14.24 22.28
N SER A 243 34.99 14.17 23.54
CA SER A 243 35.71 13.48 24.62
C SER A 243 34.73 12.85 25.61
N VAL A 244 35.10 11.69 26.15
CA VAL A 244 34.35 10.90 27.13
C VAL A 244 35.29 10.53 28.26
N ASP A 245 34.80 10.61 29.49
CA ASP A 245 35.41 9.96 30.65
C ASP A 245 34.63 8.67 30.92
N GLU A 246 35.28 7.52 30.86
CA GLU A 246 34.62 6.22 31.04
C GLU A 246 34.24 5.94 32.49
N MET A 247 34.86 6.64 33.44
CA MET A 247 34.66 6.44 34.87
C MET A 247 33.66 7.42 35.48
N THR A 248 33.26 8.47 34.73
CA THR A 248 32.28 9.46 35.19
C THR A 248 31.15 9.67 34.17
N MET A 249 30.12 10.41 34.57
CA MET A 249 29.03 10.80 33.65
C MET A 249 29.41 12.01 32.77
N HIS A 250 30.69 12.42 32.75
CA HIS A 250 31.14 13.60 32.03
C HIS A 250 31.47 13.29 30.56
N PHE A 251 30.92 14.10 29.66
CA PHE A 251 31.23 14.04 28.23
C PHE A 251 31.09 15.42 27.59
N VAL A 252 31.80 15.63 26.48
CA VAL A 252 31.74 16.88 25.69
C VAL A 252 31.20 16.58 24.30
N LEU A 253 30.04 17.13 23.98
CA LEU A 253 29.43 16.97 22.66
C LEU A 253 30.17 17.77 21.58
N ARG A 254 30.02 17.34 20.32
CA ARG A 254 30.46 18.09 19.13
C ARG A 254 29.57 19.31 18.87
N ASP A 255 29.92 20.06 17.84
CA ASP A 255 29.09 21.14 17.27
C ASP A 255 27.63 20.69 17.14
N PHE A 256 26.72 21.65 17.33
CA PHE A 256 25.29 21.39 17.55
C PHE A 256 24.70 20.38 16.56
N GLU A 257 24.93 20.52 15.26
CA GLU A 257 24.36 19.59 14.28
C GLU A 257 24.86 18.15 14.48
N ARG A 258 26.16 17.99 14.72
CA ARG A 258 26.82 16.69 14.90
C ARG A 258 26.44 16.04 16.22
N ALA A 259 26.09 16.83 17.25
CA ALA A 259 25.63 16.29 18.52
C ALA A 259 24.34 15.47 18.36
N TYR A 260 23.48 15.80 17.38
CA TYR A 260 22.21 15.11 17.12
C TYR A 260 22.27 14.13 15.93
N GLU A 261 23.43 13.97 15.28
CA GLU A 261 23.66 13.04 14.18
C GLU A 261 24.34 11.77 14.70
N GLU A 262 23.55 10.87 15.28
CA GLU A 262 24.07 9.64 15.90
C GLU A 262 24.59 8.64 14.87
N GLY A 263 25.81 8.16 15.09
CA GLY A 263 26.48 7.22 14.20
C GLY A 263 27.00 7.87 12.92
N THR A 264 27.27 7.04 11.90
CA THR A 264 27.71 7.54 10.60
C THR A 264 26.49 7.99 9.80
N ILE A 265 26.45 9.27 9.42
CA ILE A 265 25.39 9.82 8.57
C ILE A 265 25.40 9.19 7.17
N ASN A 266 24.23 9.13 6.53
CA ASN A 266 24.06 8.64 5.16
C ASN A 266 24.65 9.63 4.14
N SER A 267 25.99 9.65 4.08
CA SER A 267 26.75 10.65 3.31
C SER A 267 26.48 10.54 1.80
N TYR A 268 26.28 9.32 1.29
CA TYR A 268 25.90 9.11 -0.11
C TYR A 268 24.53 9.69 -0.41
N GLY A 269 23.50 9.37 0.38
CA GLY A 269 22.19 9.96 0.12
C GLY A 269 22.17 11.48 0.37
N ILE A 270 22.97 12.02 1.30
CA ILE A 270 23.11 13.48 1.47
C ILE A 270 23.69 14.12 0.20
N ALA A 271 24.72 13.51 -0.40
CA ALA A 271 25.31 13.99 -1.65
C ALA A 271 24.28 14.00 -2.81
N GLN A 272 23.36 13.04 -2.80
CA GLN A 272 22.32 12.89 -3.81
C GLN A 272 21.20 13.94 -3.72
N LEU A 273 21.03 14.62 -2.58
CA LEU A 273 19.99 15.64 -2.41
C LEU A 273 20.07 16.77 -3.43
N GLN A 274 21.29 17.12 -3.85
CA GLN A 274 21.53 18.14 -4.87
C GLN A 274 20.76 17.84 -6.17
N LYS A 275 20.72 16.58 -6.61
CA LYS A 275 19.95 16.16 -7.79
C LYS A 275 18.44 16.24 -7.59
N GLY A 276 17.97 16.03 -6.36
CA GLY A 276 16.57 16.27 -6.01
C GLY A 276 16.19 17.75 -6.14
N PHE A 277 17.05 18.67 -5.69
CA PHE A 277 16.82 20.11 -5.85
C PHE A 277 16.85 20.56 -7.31
N GLU A 278 17.83 20.08 -8.09
CA GLU A 278 17.94 20.35 -9.53
C GLU A 278 16.70 19.84 -10.29
N GLU A 279 16.13 18.70 -9.89
CA GLU A 279 14.89 18.19 -10.46
C GLU A 279 13.70 19.11 -10.18
N ILE A 280 13.58 19.68 -8.97
CA ILE A 280 12.54 20.66 -8.67
C ILE A 280 12.71 21.92 -9.53
N GLU A 281 13.95 22.39 -9.71
CA GLU A 281 14.26 23.54 -10.57
C GLU A 281 13.91 23.25 -12.05
N ARG A 282 14.22 22.05 -12.54
CA ARG A 282 13.88 21.58 -13.89
C ARG A 282 12.38 21.59 -14.15
N CYS A 283 11.56 21.32 -13.14
CA CYS A 283 10.11 21.42 -13.20
C CYS A 283 9.56 22.85 -13.08
N GLY A 284 10.41 23.89 -13.15
CA GLY A 284 10.00 25.29 -12.99
C GLY A 284 9.88 25.75 -11.53
N GLY A 285 10.43 24.96 -10.60
CA GLY A 285 10.40 25.25 -9.17
C GLY A 285 9.09 24.83 -8.48
N MET A 286 9.09 24.94 -7.15
CA MET A 286 7.98 24.44 -6.32
C MET A 286 6.66 25.21 -6.55
N GLN A 287 6.72 26.46 -7.02
CA GLN A 287 5.51 27.22 -7.37
C GLN A 287 4.80 26.66 -8.61
N ALA A 288 5.55 26.29 -9.65
CA ALA A 288 5.00 25.65 -10.85
C ALA A 288 4.41 24.27 -10.52
N ILE A 289 5.13 23.46 -9.73
CA ILE A 289 4.64 22.16 -9.25
C ILE A 289 3.33 22.32 -8.45
N ARG A 290 3.26 23.33 -7.56
CA ARG A 290 2.06 23.63 -6.79
C ARG A 290 0.87 23.97 -7.68
N ALA A 291 1.06 24.84 -8.68
CA ALA A 291 0.01 25.25 -9.60
C ALA A 291 -0.51 24.06 -10.42
N HIS A 292 0.41 23.28 -11.01
CA HIS A 292 0.11 22.08 -11.78
C HIS A 292 -0.69 21.05 -10.97
N THR A 293 -0.17 20.67 -9.81
CA THR A 293 -0.81 19.63 -8.99
C THR A 293 -2.14 20.09 -8.38
N TYR A 294 -2.30 21.39 -8.13
CA TYR A 294 -3.59 21.96 -7.70
C TYR A 294 -4.63 21.94 -8.82
N ASP A 295 -4.24 22.25 -10.07
CA ASP A 295 -5.13 22.17 -11.22
C ASP A 295 -5.64 20.74 -11.45
N LEU A 296 -4.74 19.76 -11.44
CA LEU A 296 -5.10 18.34 -11.51
C LEU A 296 -6.05 17.93 -10.38
N ARG A 297 -5.75 18.34 -9.14
CA ARG A 297 -6.64 18.11 -8.00
C ARG A 297 -8.03 18.71 -8.23
N SER A 298 -8.10 19.92 -8.79
CA SER A 298 -9.36 20.62 -9.03
C SER A 298 -10.21 19.91 -10.08
N LYS A 299 -9.59 19.47 -11.19
CA LYS A 299 -10.22 18.64 -12.23
C LYS A 299 -10.72 17.31 -11.68
N ALA A 300 -9.91 16.62 -10.88
CA ALA A 300 -10.32 15.37 -10.25
C ALA A 300 -11.53 15.55 -9.31
N VAL A 301 -11.55 16.62 -8.51
CA VAL A 301 -12.70 16.93 -7.66
C VAL A 301 -13.96 17.26 -8.46
N GLN A 302 -13.84 18.03 -9.55
CA GLN A 302 -14.97 18.30 -10.44
C GLN A 302 -15.55 17.01 -11.03
N ILE A 303 -14.69 16.12 -11.51
CA ILE A 303 -15.08 14.81 -12.03
C ILE A 303 -15.78 13.98 -10.95
N LEU A 304 -15.21 13.85 -9.76
CA LEU A 304 -15.80 13.10 -8.65
C LEU A 304 -17.17 13.66 -8.23
N GLN A 305 -17.28 15.00 -8.12
CA GLN A 305 -18.53 15.66 -7.75
C GLN A 305 -19.62 15.53 -8.83
N SER A 306 -19.23 15.37 -10.10
CA SER A 306 -20.18 15.18 -11.21
C SER A 306 -20.86 13.80 -11.19
N LYS A 307 -20.30 12.81 -10.49
CA LYS A 307 -20.80 11.43 -10.53
C LYS A 307 -22.09 11.24 -9.74
N THR A 308 -23.13 10.79 -10.43
CA THR A 308 -24.45 10.46 -9.88
C THR A 308 -24.90 9.09 -10.35
N HIS A 309 -25.50 8.34 -9.43
CA HIS A 309 -26.22 7.11 -9.75
C HIS A 309 -27.48 7.42 -10.59
N PRO A 310 -28.06 6.43 -11.29
CA PRO A 310 -29.32 6.61 -12.04
C PRO A 310 -30.47 7.14 -11.18
N ASN A 311 -30.48 6.84 -9.88
CA ASN A 311 -31.47 7.36 -8.93
C ASN A 311 -31.19 8.80 -8.44
N GLY A 312 -30.25 9.51 -9.05
CA GLY A 312 -29.91 10.90 -8.74
C GLY A 312 -28.99 11.10 -7.53
N LYS A 313 -28.69 10.06 -6.74
CA LYS A 313 -27.80 10.17 -5.59
C LYS A 313 -26.34 10.28 -6.00
N LYS A 314 -25.51 10.95 -5.19
CA LYS A 314 -24.07 11.08 -5.44
C LYS A 314 -23.35 9.74 -5.28
N VAL A 315 -22.37 9.51 -6.15
CA VAL A 315 -21.51 8.31 -6.13
C VAL A 315 -20.33 8.51 -5.18
N VAL A 316 -19.98 9.75 -4.86
CA VAL A 316 -18.76 10.09 -4.11
C VAL A 316 -19.09 11.01 -2.94
N GLU A 317 -18.51 10.72 -1.78
CA GLU A 317 -18.43 11.62 -0.64
C GLU A 317 -16.98 12.08 -0.47
N ILE A 318 -16.72 13.37 -0.70
CA ILE A 318 -15.36 13.96 -0.62
C ILE A 318 -15.16 14.60 0.74
N TYR A 319 -14.08 14.21 1.43
CA TYR A 319 -13.66 14.78 2.69
C TYR A 319 -12.79 16.01 2.46
N SER A 320 -13.38 17.17 2.66
CA SER A 320 -12.74 18.47 2.51
C SER A 320 -13.24 19.46 3.55
N GLN A 321 -12.62 20.63 3.63
CA GLN A 321 -13.09 21.67 4.54
C GLN A 321 -14.43 22.23 4.08
N PRO A 322 -15.48 22.23 4.93
CA PRO A 322 -16.71 22.92 4.61
C PRO A 322 -16.51 24.44 4.72
N HIS A 323 -17.15 25.21 3.84
CA HIS A 323 -17.29 26.67 3.93
C HIS A 323 -16.03 27.54 3.73
N ILE A 324 -14.92 27.00 3.19
CA ILE A 324 -13.71 27.78 2.87
C ILE A 324 -13.49 27.78 1.35
N GLN A 325 -13.18 28.97 0.80
CA GLN A 325 -12.78 29.08 -0.61
C GLN A 325 -11.46 28.33 -0.81
N VAL A 326 -11.53 27.26 -1.61
CA VAL A 326 -10.39 26.42 -1.91
C VAL A 326 -9.46 27.16 -2.87
N SER A 327 -8.18 27.26 -2.50
CA SER A 327 -7.13 27.89 -3.29
C SER A 327 -5.82 27.10 -3.15
N PRO A 328 -4.82 27.33 -4.02
CA PRO A 328 -3.47 26.77 -3.83
C PRO A 328 -2.82 27.14 -2.49
N GLU A 329 -3.31 28.18 -1.80
CA GLU A 329 -2.83 28.65 -0.51
C GLU A 329 -3.44 27.85 0.65
N THR A 330 -4.72 27.47 0.55
CA THR A 330 -5.47 26.79 1.63
C THR A 330 -5.55 25.27 1.45
N GLN A 331 -5.23 24.76 0.26
CA GLN A 331 -5.39 23.35 -0.09
C GLN A 331 -4.19 22.82 -0.89
N GLY A 332 -3.77 21.60 -0.54
CA GLY A 332 -2.77 20.81 -1.27
C GLY A 332 -3.41 19.86 -2.28
N ALA A 333 -2.57 19.15 -3.03
CA ALA A 333 -2.98 18.26 -4.12
C ALA A 333 -3.49 16.88 -3.67
N ILE A 334 -4.19 16.81 -2.54
CA ILE A 334 -4.74 15.58 -1.97
C ILE A 334 -6.27 15.63 -2.04
N VAL A 335 -6.89 14.50 -2.36
CA VAL A 335 -8.34 14.29 -2.27
C VAL A 335 -8.59 12.99 -1.50
N ALA A 336 -9.28 13.10 -0.37
CA ALA A 336 -9.78 11.94 0.36
C ALA A 336 -11.29 11.81 0.14
N PHE A 337 -11.77 10.61 -0.11
CA PHE A 337 -13.18 10.35 -0.39
C PHE A 337 -13.57 8.90 -0.07
N ASN A 338 -14.87 8.63 -0.05
CA ASN A 338 -15.42 7.27 -0.16
C ASN A 338 -16.44 7.22 -1.30
N LEU A 339 -16.63 6.02 -1.86
CA LEU A 339 -17.68 5.78 -2.84
C LEU A 339 -18.95 5.29 -2.14
N VAL A 340 -20.08 5.85 -2.54
CA VAL A 340 -21.41 5.62 -1.97
C VAL A 340 -22.23 4.80 -2.97
N ARG A 341 -23.01 3.85 -2.48
CA ARG A 341 -23.92 2.98 -3.23
C ARG A 341 -25.26 3.67 -3.50
N PRO A 342 -26.07 3.19 -4.47
CA PRO A 342 -27.41 3.74 -4.72
C PRO A 342 -28.35 3.75 -3.49
N ASP A 343 -28.12 2.85 -2.52
CA ASP A 343 -28.90 2.73 -1.28
C ASP A 343 -28.38 3.61 -0.13
N ASN A 344 -27.43 4.53 -0.38
CA ASN A 344 -26.68 5.31 0.62
C ASN A 344 -25.72 4.50 1.50
N GLY A 345 -25.53 3.20 1.24
CA GLY A 345 -24.43 2.44 1.83
C GLY A 345 -23.09 2.84 1.23
N TYR A 346 -21.99 2.30 1.74
CA TYR A 346 -20.66 2.55 1.18
C TYR A 346 -20.16 1.34 0.37
N TYR A 347 -19.37 1.62 -0.66
CA TYR A 347 -18.42 0.64 -1.18
C TYR A 347 -17.24 0.59 -0.21
N GLY A 348 -16.77 -0.61 0.11
CA GLY A 348 -15.62 -0.77 0.99
C GLY A 348 -14.36 -0.24 0.30
N TYR A 349 -13.45 0.42 1.00
CA TYR A 349 -12.26 0.98 0.34
C TYR A 349 -11.35 -0.14 -0.25
N THR A 350 -11.39 -1.38 0.27
CA THR A 350 -10.65 -2.51 -0.30
C THR A 350 -11.28 -2.97 -1.62
N GLU A 351 -12.60 -2.88 -1.74
CA GLU A 351 -13.31 -3.09 -3.00
C GLU A 351 -12.90 -2.03 -4.04
N VAL A 352 -12.80 -0.76 -3.64
CA VAL A 352 -12.33 0.33 -4.51
C VAL A 352 -10.88 0.12 -4.95
N GLU A 353 -9.99 -0.24 -4.03
CA GLU A 353 -8.58 -0.54 -4.32
C GLU A 353 -8.43 -1.69 -5.34
N LYS A 354 -9.21 -2.78 -5.18
CA LYS A 354 -9.22 -3.91 -6.13
C LYS A 354 -9.68 -3.48 -7.53
N MET A 355 -10.68 -2.59 -7.62
CA MET A 355 -11.11 -2.06 -8.93
C MET A 355 -10.07 -1.11 -9.53
N CYS A 356 -9.42 -0.28 -8.72
CA CYS A 356 -8.34 0.59 -9.17
C CYS A 356 -7.17 -0.20 -9.77
N ALA A 357 -6.77 -1.30 -9.14
CA ALA A 357 -5.69 -2.17 -9.62
C ALA A 357 -5.94 -2.73 -11.03
N ILE A 358 -7.20 -3.07 -11.37
CA ILE A 358 -7.56 -3.56 -12.71
C ILE A 358 -7.32 -2.49 -13.78
N PHE A 359 -7.57 -1.22 -13.43
CA PHE A 359 -7.32 -0.06 -14.30
C PHE A 359 -5.87 0.45 -14.20
N GLY A 360 -5.00 -0.24 -13.46
CA GLY A 360 -3.61 0.17 -13.23
C GLY A 360 -3.48 1.48 -12.45
N ILE A 361 -4.45 1.81 -11.59
CA ILE A 361 -4.41 3.00 -10.73
C ILE A 361 -3.83 2.61 -9.38
N GLU A 362 -2.71 3.22 -9.03
CA GLU A 362 -2.07 3.07 -7.72
C GLU A 362 -2.52 4.19 -6.79
N LEU A 363 -3.20 3.85 -5.71
CA LEU A 363 -3.70 4.81 -4.71
C LEU A 363 -3.54 4.26 -3.29
N ARG A 364 -4.02 5.00 -2.28
CA ARG A 364 -3.96 4.56 -0.89
C ARG A 364 -5.31 4.52 -0.21
N THR A 365 -5.50 3.53 0.67
CA THR A 365 -6.72 3.34 1.46
C THR A 365 -6.45 3.31 2.98
N GLY A 366 -7.51 3.45 3.79
CA GLY A 366 -7.46 3.43 5.25
C GLY A 366 -7.47 4.82 5.90
N CYS A 367 -6.84 4.97 7.07
CA CYS A 367 -6.76 6.26 7.79
C CYS A 367 -5.45 7.04 7.53
N PHE A 368 -4.60 6.58 6.60
CA PHE A 368 -3.34 7.25 6.19
C PHE A 368 -2.41 7.65 7.34
N CYS A 369 -2.34 6.83 8.40
CA CYS A 369 -1.60 7.16 9.61
C CYS A 369 -2.02 8.49 10.27
N ASN A 370 -3.30 8.86 10.16
CA ASN A 370 -3.88 10.06 10.74
C ASN A 370 -5.29 9.75 11.28
N ILE A 371 -5.34 9.08 12.43
CA ILE A 371 -6.59 8.65 13.04
C ILE A 371 -7.49 9.84 13.44
N GLY A 372 -6.92 10.99 13.82
CA GLY A 372 -7.74 12.13 14.24
C GLY A 372 -8.50 12.78 13.08
N ALA A 373 -7.88 12.92 11.91
CA ALA A 373 -8.60 13.29 10.68
C ALA A 373 -9.62 12.24 10.28
N CYS A 374 -9.25 10.95 10.35
CA CYS A 374 -10.15 9.83 10.04
C CYS A 374 -11.42 9.88 10.93
N LYS A 375 -11.25 10.07 12.24
CA LYS A 375 -12.35 10.25 13.20
C LYS A 375 -13.24 11.44 12.84
N LYS A 376 -12.61 12.59 12.55
CA LYS A 376 -13.31 13.84 12.21
C LYS A 376 -14.20 13.65 10.99
N TYR A 377 -13.65 13.11 9.90
CA TYR A 377 -14.36 13.04 8.62
C TYR A 377 -15.34 11.87 8.54
N LEU A 378 -15.07 10.74 9.21
CA LEU A 378 -15.94 9.56 9.20
C LEU A 378 -16.93 9.51 10.36
N GLY A 379 -16.90 10.49 11.27
CA GLY A 379 -17.73 10.49 12.48
C GLY A 379 -17.47 9.31 13.42
N ILE A 380 -16.22 8.83 13.48
CA ILE A 380 -15.83 7.68 14.32
C ILE A 380 -15.45 8.17 15.72
N THR A 381 -16.08 7.61 16.75
CA THR A 381 -15.76 7.91 18.16
C THR A 381 -14.59 7.07 18.68
N SER A 382 -14.06 7.43 19.85
CA SER A 382 -12.99 6.64 20.50
C SER A 382 -13.47 5.25 20.92
N GLU A 383 -14.75 5.12 21.29
CA GLU A 383 -15.41 3.87 21.65
C GLU A 383 -15.54 2.96 20.44
N MET A 384 -15.97 3.52 19.30
CA MET A 384 -16.03 2.78 18.04
C MET A 384 -14.64 2.28 17.61
N ILE A 385 -13.57 3.04 17.85
CA ILE A 385 -12.21 2.56 17.55
C ILE A 385 -11.86 1.34 18.41
N LYS A 386 -12.14 1.39 19.73
CA LYS A 386 -11.88 0.26 20.63
C LYS A 386 -12.70 -0.97 20.21
N GLU A 387 -13.97 -0.78 19.87
CA GLU A 387 -14.84 -1.84 19.36
C GLU A 387 -14.30 -2.43 18.05
N ASN A 388 -13.92 -1.58 17.09
CA ASN A 388 -13.35 -2.03 15.82
C ASN A 388 -12.08 -2.86 16.05
N ILE A 389 -11.17 -2.42 16.94
CA ILE A 389 -9.96 -3.17 17.30
C ILE A 389 -10.33 -4.53 17.92
N SER A 390 -11.32 -4.58 18.81
CA SER A 390 -11.80 -5.84 19.40
C SER A 390 -12.39 -6.80 18.36
N LYS A 391 -12.96 -6.26 17.28
CA LYS A 391 -13.43 -7.00 16.09
C LYS A 391 -12.31 -7.35 15.10
N GLY A 392 -11.06 -7.12 15.47
CA GLY A 392 -9.88 -7.49 14.67
C GLY A 392 -9.35 -6.39 13.75
N LYS A 393 -9.92 -5.17 13.78
CA LYS A 393 -9.47 -4.05 12.94
C LYS A 393 -8.02 -3.65 13.24
N ARG A 394 -7.22 -3.59 12.19
CA ARG A 394 -5.80 -3.24 12.14
C ARG A 394 -5.51 -2.41 10.89
N CYS A 395 -4.35 -1.77 10.88
CA CYS A 395 -3.87 -1.07 9.68
C CYS A 395 -3.53 -2.09 8.59
N GLY A 396 -4.06 -1.91 7.37
CA GLY A 396 -3.78 -2.78 6.23
C GLY A 396 -4.55 -4.10 6.19
N ASP A 397 -5.57 -4.29 7.04
CA ASP A 397 -6.50 -5.41 6.87
C ASP A 397 -7.58 -5.14 5.81
N GLU A 398 -8.40 -6.15 5.53
CA GLU A 398 -9.55 -6.07 4.63
C GLU A 398 -10.88 -5.74 5.36
N ILE A 399 -10.83 -5.25 6.61
CA ILE A 399 -12.03 -4.85 7.37
C ILE A 399 -12.29 -3.37 7.12
N ASP A 400 -12.95 -3.07 6.01
CA ASP A 400 -13.20 -1.71 5.52
C ASP A 400 -14.58 -1.15 5.91
N LEU A 401 -15.56 -2.01 6.18
CA LEU A 401 -16.90 -1.66 6.66
C LEU A 401 -17.25 -2.40 7.97
N ILE A 402 -17.73 -1.66 8.98
CA ILE A 402 -18.31 -2.24 10.21
C ILE A 402 -19.68 -1.62 10.43
N ASN A 403 -20.73 -2.47 10.53
CA ASN A 403 -22.12 -2.04 10.61
C ASN A 403 -22.52 -1.06 9.47
N GLY A 404 -21.97 -1.30 8.26
CA GLY A 404 -22.20 -0.45 7.08
C GLY A 404 -21.45 0.89 7.07
N ARG A 405 -20.64 1.19 8.09
CA ARG A 405 -19.83 2.41 8.17
C ARG A 405 -18.38 2.17 7.75
N PRO A 406 -17.77 3.08 6.97
CA PRO A 406 -16.35 3.01 6.64
C PRO A 406 -15.46 3.09 7.87
N THR A 407 -14.44 2.24 7.92
CA THR A 407 -13.37 2.30 8.94
C THR A 407 -12.17 3.12 8.48
N GLY A 408 -12.23 3.67 7.26
CA GLY A 408 -11.19 4.43 6.58
C GLY A 408 -11.72 5.12 5.32
N ALA A 409 -10.82 5.67 4.51
CA ALA A 409 -11.13 6.36 3.27
C ALA A 409 -10.24 5.89 2.10
N VAL A 410 -10.58 6.31 0.89
CA VAL A 410 -9.71 6.29 -0.29
C VAL A 410 -9.02 7.66 -0.39
N ARG A 411 -7.73 7.68 -0.73
CA ARG A 411 -6.96 8.91 -0.98
C ARG A 411 -6.21 8.84 -2.29
N ILE A 412 -6.44 9.84 -3.11
CA ILE A 412 -5.61 10.16 -4.27
C ILE A 412 -4.82 11.44 -4.00
N SER A 413 -3.64 11.53 -4.58
CA SER A 413 -2.74 12.65 -4.42
C SER A 413 -1.85 12.80 -5.64
N PHE A 414 -1.71 14.03 -6.12
CA PHE A 414 -0.99 14.34 -7.36
C PHE A 414 0.41 14.86 -7.08
N GLY A 415 1.35 14.55 -7.97
CA GLY A 415 2.72 15.02 -7.93
C GLY A 415 3.15 15.60 -9.27
N ARG A 416 4.41 16.03 -9.34
CA ARG A 416 4.96 16.74 -10.51
C ARG A 416 4.89 15.96 -11.84
N MET A 417 4.80 14.64 -11.79
CA MET A 417 4.68 13.78 -12.97
C MET A 417 3.24 13.32 -13.27
N SER A 418 2.27 13.68 -12.43
CA SER A 418 0.87 13.37 -12.70
C SER A 418 0.38 14.18 -13.91
N THR A 419 -0.60 13.64 -14.63
CA THR A 419 -1.14 14.21 -15.86
C THR A 419 -2.68 14.20 -15.84
N GLU A 420 -3.31 14.89 -16.80
CA GLU A 420 -4.76 14.81 -16.97
C GLU A 420 -5.22 13.40 -17.37
N GLN A 421 -4.40 12.64 -18.08
CA GLN A 421 -4.70 11.25 -18.44
C GLN A 421 -4.92 10.38 -17.21
N ASP A 422 -4.20 10.64 -16.11
CA ASP A 422 -4.39 9.91 -14.85
C ASP A 422 -5.80 10.14 -14.28
N ILE A 423 -6.34 11.34 -14.47
CA ILE A 423 -7.70 11.71 -14.06
C ILE A 423 -8.74 11.05 -14.97
N GLU A 424 -8.48 10.97 -16.28
CA GLU A 424 -9.37 10.29 -17.22
C GLU A 424 -9.44 8.78 -16.95
N VAL A 425 -8.33 8.13 -16.59
CA VAL A 425 -8.35 6.71 -16.19
C VAL A 425 -9.11 6.53 -14.87
N LEU A 426 -8.94 7.44 -13.90
CA LEU A 426 -9.74 7.44 -12.66
C LEU A 426 -11.24 7.60 -12.97
N LYS A 427 -11.59 8.51 -13.88
CA LYS A 427 -12.96 8.74 -14.34
C LYS A 427 -13.53 7.47 -14.97
N GLN A 428 -12.80 6.85 -15.89
CA GLN A 428 -13.21 5.62 -16.57
C GLN A 428 -13.41 4.46 -15.59
N MET A 429 -12.52 4.33 -14.60
CA MET A 429 -12.64 3.32 -13.55
C MET A 429 -13.91 3.55 -12.71
N ILE A 430 -14.20 4.79 -12.31
CA ILE A 430 -15.41 5.10 -11.54
C ILE A 430 -16.68 4.87 -12.38
N ASP A 431 -16.69 5.33 -13.63
CA ASP A 431 -17.82 5.17 -14.53
C ASP A 431 -18.11 3.69 -14.81
N THR A 432 -17.08 2.90 -15.09
CA THR A 432 -17.23 1.47 -15.39
C THR A 432 -17.64 0.67 -14.14
N CYS A 433 -17.02 0.95 -13.00
CA CYS A 433 -17.17 0.10 -11.82
C CYS A 433 -18.29 0.55 -10.88
N PHE A 434 -18.51 1.85 -10.71
CA PHE A 434 -19.28 2.38 -9.58
C PHE A 434 -20.47 3.26 -9.96
N VAL A 435 -20.56 3.70 -11.22
CA VAL A 435 -21.75 4.35 -11.76
C VAL A 435 -22.59 3.26 -12.41
N SER A 436 -23.64 2.79 -11.73
CA SER A 436 -24.47 1.69 -12.23
C SER A 436 -24.95 1.94 -13.66
N SER A 437 -24.68 1.00 -14.56
CA SER A 437 -25.55 0.76 -15.70
C SER A 437 -26.78 0.00 -15.20
N GLU A 438 -27.97 0.42 -15.58
CA GLU A 438 -29.23 -0.25 -15.21
C GLU A 438 -29.26 -1.68 -15.76
N LYS A 439 -28.70 -2.64 -15.04
CA LYS A 439 -28.93 -4.08 -15.30
C LYS A 439 -29.14 -4.85 -14.00
N VAL A 440 -30.01 -4.35 -13.13
CA VAL A 440 -30.62 -5.20 -12.11
C VAL A 440 -31.70 -6.04 -12.82
N PHE A 441 -31.29 -7.17 -13.39
CA PHE A 441 -32.25 -8.16 -13.88
C PHE A 441 -32.94 -8.77 -12.66
N SER A 442 -34.21 -8.44 -12.46
CA SER A 442 -35.06 -9.16 -11.52
C SER A 442 -35.36 -10.52 -12.15
N PRO A 443 -34.93 -11.65 -11.58
CA PRO A 443 -35.26 -12.95 -12.16
C PRO A 443 -36.78 -13.13 -12.02
N SER A 444 -37.51 -13.05 -13.15
CA SER A 444 -38.85 -13.62 -13.21
C SER A 444 -38.69 -15.13 -13.08
N LEU A 445 -38.95 -15.67 -11.89
CA LEU A 445 -39.07 -17.10 -11.64
C LEU A 445 -40.28 -17.62 -12.42
N GLN A 446 -40.06 -18.02 -13.67
CA GLN A 446 -40.93 -18.98 -14.32
C GLN A 446 -40.56 -20.37 -13.79
N SER A 447 -41.55 -21.11 -13.32
CA SER A 447 -41.40 -22.49 -12.89
C SER A 447 -40.94 -23.35 -14.08
N LEU A 448 -39.63 -23.53 -14.21
CA LEU A 448 -39.05 -24.52 -15.10
C LEU A 448 -39.37 -25.90 -14.53
N LYS A 449 -39.91 -26.80 -15.36
CA LYS A 449 -39.94 -28.22 -15.05
C LYS A 449 -38.49 -28.69 -14.97
N ILE A 450 -38.06 -29.04 -13.77
CA ILE A 450 -36.73 -29.60 -13.51
C ILE A 450 -36.84 -31.10 -13.82
N ASP A 451 -36.29 -31.52 -14.95
CA ASP A 451 -35.94 -32.93 -15.11
C ASP A 451 -34.86 -33.26 -14.07
N PRO A 452 -34.94 -34.39 -13.35
CA PRO A 452 -33.96 -34.76 -12.34
C PRO A 452 -32.63 -35.09 -13.03
N PHE A 453 -31.79 -34.08 -13.25
CA PHE A 453 -30.41 -34.29 -13.63
C PHE A 453 -29.66 -34.80 -12.39
N LEU A 454 -29.05 -35.98 -12.53
CA LEU A 454 -27.99 -36.41 -11.62
C LEU A 454 -26.83 -35.42 -11.77
N PRO A 455 -26.38 -34.76 -10.70
CA PRO A 455 -25.24 -33.88 -10.78
C PRO A 455 -23.99 -34.65 -11.19
N THR A 456 -23.18 -34.10 -12.10
CA THR A 456 -21.98 -34.76 -12.61
C THR A 456 -20.80 -33.80 -12.75
N VAL A 457 -19.59 -34.35 -12.73
CA VAL A 457 -18.38 -33.65 -13.15
C VAL A 457 -18.41 -33.46 -14.67
N VAL A 458 -18.17 -32.24 -15.16
CA VAL A 458 -18.18 -31.94 -16.61
C VAL A 458 -16.81 -31.58 -17.16
N ASN A 459 -15.98 -30.88 -16.39
CA ASN A 459 -14.63 -30.54 -16.79
C ASN A 459 -13.66 -30.73 -15.64
N LEU A 460 -12.47 -31.23 -15.98
CA LEU A 460 -11.34 -31.34 -15.09
C LEU A 460 -10.17 -30.58 -15.70
N PHE A 461 -9.60 -29.67 -14.92
CA PHE A 461 -8.47 -28.85 -15.33
C PHE A 461 -7.29 -29.02 -14.38
N SER A 462 -6.10 -29.14 -14.96
CA SER A 462 -4.82 -29.07 -14.26
C SER A 462 -3.98 -27.93 -14.80
N PHE A 463 -3.12 -27.37 -13.96
CA PHE A 463 -2.22 -26.26 -14.26
C PHE A 463 -0.79 -26.66 -13.94
N PRO A 464 -0.09 -27.41 -14.83
CA PRO A 464 1.25 -27.93 -14.53
C PRO A 464 2.24 -26.85 -14.07
N ILE A 465 2.19 -25.69 -14.73
CA ILE A 465 2.94 -24.48 -14.36
C ILE A 465 1.99 -23.47 -13.71
N LYS A 466 2.35 -22.97 -12.53
CA LYS A 466 1.62 -21.93 -11.82
C LYS A 466 1.50 -20.68 -12.71
N SER A 467 0.30 -20.12 -12.75
CA SER A 467 -0.04 -18.90 -13.52
C SER A 467 -0.06 -19.05 -15.04
N VAL A 468 0.20 -20.24 -15.58
CA VAL A 468 0.08 -20.56 -17.02
C VAL A 468 -1.29 -21.18 -17.31
N GLY A 469 -1.71 -21.29 -18.58
CA GLY A 469 -2.99 -21.87 -19.01
C GLY A 469 -3.26 -23.28 -18.49
N SER A 470 -4.54 -23.67 -18.45
CA SER A 470 -4.98 -25.01 -18.04
C SER A 470 -4.83 -26.05 -19.14
N VAL A 471 -4.69 -27.31 -18.74
CA VAL A 471 -4.95 -28.48 -19.59
C VAL A 471 -6.22 -29.16 -19.11
N ALA A 472 -7.09 -29.52 -20.05
CA ALA A 472 -8.28 -30.33 -19.77
C ALA A 472 -8.00 -31.80 -20.08
N LYS A 473 -8.42 -32.71 -19.19
CA LYS A 473 -8.44 -34.16 -19.44
C LYS A 473 -9.76 -34.75 -18.96
N SER A 474 -10.12 -35.92 -19.47
CA SER A 474 -11.32 -36.65 -19.04
C SER A 474 -11.15 -37.34 -17.69
N SER A 475 -9.92 -37.55 -17.23
CA SER A 475 -9.61 -38.19 -15.96
C SER A 475 -8.29 -37.68 -15.40
N TYR A 476 -8.20 -37.55 -14.08
CA TYR A 476 -6.97 -37.23 -13.35
C TYR A 476 -6.79 -38.12 -12.13
N GLU A 477 -5.55 -38.59 -11.94
CA GLU A 477 -5.12 -39.24 -10.71
C GLU A 477 -5.10 -38.22 -9.56
N LEU A 478 -5.63 -38.61 -8.41
CA LEU A 478 -5.61 -37.81 -7.19
C LEU A 478 -4.30 -38.01 -6.42
N THR A 479 -3.87 -36.95 -5.76
CA THR A 479 -2.75 -36.97 -4.81
C THR A 479 -3.14 -36.16 -3.57
N PRO A 480 -2.43 -36.29 -2.43
CA PRO A 480 -2.66 -35.43 -1.27
C PRO A 480 -2.49 -33.93 -1.56
N ARG A 481 -1.85 -33.57 -2.68
CA ARG A 481 -1.53 -32.20 -3.09
C ARG A 481 -2.45 -31.65 -4.19
N GLY A 482 -3.39 -32.45 -4.71
CA GLY A 482 -4.26 -32.06 -5.84
C GLY A 482 -4.25 -33.12 -6.94
N PHE A 483 -4.62 -32.75 -8.17
CA PHE A 483 -4.38 -33.62 -9.32
C PHE A 483 -2.89 -33.86 -9.49
N LYS A 484 -2.53 -35.08 -9.93
CA LYS A 484 -1.17 -35.41 -10.27
C LYS A 484 -0.60 -34.38 -11.26
N HIS A 485 0.59 -33.90 -10.93
CA HIS A 485 1.30 -32.84 -11.61
C HIS A 485 0.66 -31.44 -11.65
N ASP A 486 -0.39 -31.18 -10.88
CA ASP A 486 -0.93 -29.82 -10.76
C ASP A 486 0.02 -28.91 -9.97
N ARG A 487 0.39 -27.78 -10.59
CA ARG A 487 1.22 -26.71 -10.02
C ARG A 487 2.54 -27.21 -9.43
N GLU A 488 3.18 -28.15 -10.12
CA GLU A 488 4.53 -28.64 -9.78
C GLU A 488 5.64 -27.70 -10.27
N PHE A 489 5.32 -26.77 -11.16
CA PHE A 489 6.26 -25.83 -11.73
C PHE A 489 5.84 -24.37 -11.49
N LEU A 490 6.80 -23.45 -11.47
CA LEU A 490 6.57 -22.02 -11.53
C LEU A 490 7.69 -21.33 -12.31
N VAL A 491 7.38 -20.15 -12.85
CA VAL A 491 8.38 -19.29 -13.50
C VAL A 491 8.81 -18.20 -12.51
N VAL A 492 10.11 -17.94 -12.41
CA VAL A 492 10.66 -16.79 -11.69
C VAL A 492 11.44 -15.87 -12.63
N LYS A 493 11.52 -14.60 -12.26
CA LYS A 493 12.42 -13.60 -12.83
C LYS A 493 13.19 -12.95 -11.68
N ASP A 494 14.52 -12.95 -11.74
CA ASP A 494 15.37 -12.42 -10.66
C ASP A 494 14.96 -12.96 -9.27
N ASP A 495 14.70 -14.27 -9.19
CA ASP A 495 14.17 -14.98 -8.01
C ASP A 495 12.76 -14.59 -7.52
N VAL A 496 12.08 -13.67 -8.21
CA VAL A 496 10.70 -13.29 -7.93
C VAL A 496 9.73 -14.14 -8.75
N THR A 497 8.75 -14.76 -8.09
CA THR A 497 7.73 -15.57 -8.75
C THR A 497 6.85 -14.72 -9.67
N LEU A 498 6.80 -15.08 -10.95
CA LEU A 498 5.91 -14.46 -11.91
C LEU A 498 4.47 -14.93 -11.66
N ASN A 499 3.54 -13.99 -11.83
CA ASN A 499 2.12 -14.25 -11.69
C ASN A 499 1.35 -13.54 -12.80
N LEU A 500 0.28 -14.16 -13.29
CA LEU A 500 -0.43 -13.72 -14.49
C LEU A 500 -1.02 -12.30 -14.35
N LYS A 501 -1.41 -11.92 -13.13
CA LYS A 501 -1.98 -10.60 -12.82
C LYS A 501 -0.99 -9.43 -13.06
N MET A 502 0.30 -9.64 -12.74
CA MET A 502 1.37 -8.65 -12.94
C MET A 502 2.07 -8.84 -14.29
N HIS A 503 2.09 -10.07 -14.79
CA HIS A 503 2.81 -10.50 -15.99
C HIS A 503 1.86 -11.26 -16.93
N PRO A 504 0.98 -10.56 -17.68
CA PRO A 504 0.05 -11.18 -18.63
C PRO A 504 0.77 -11.93 -19.77
N GLU A 505 2.07 -11.69 -19.96
CA GLU A 505 2.93 -12.39 -20.91
C GLU A 505 2.91 -13.91 -20.69
N LEU A 506 2.65 -14.37 -19.46
CA LEU A 506 2.49 -15.78 -19.13
C LEU A 506 1.30 -16.46 -19.86
N CYS A 507 0.31 -15.71 -20.35
CA CYS A 507 -0.76 -16.24 -21.23
C CYS A 507 -0.21 -16.76 -22.56
N ARG A 508 0.98 -16.31 -22.97
CA ARG A 508 1.64 -16.79 -24.20
C ARG A 508 2.15 -18.23 -24.08
N LEU A 509 2.04 -18.87 -22.91
CA LEU A 509 2.52 -20.22 -22.68
C LEU A 509 1.36 -21.18 -22.43
N THR A 510 1.51 -22.39 -22.92
CA THR A 510 0.72 -23.56 -22.52
C THR A 510 1.66 -24.65 -22.02
N ALA A 511 1.19 -25.49 -21.10
CA ALA A 511 2.03 -26.50 -20.49
C ALA A 511 1.28 -27.80 -20.28
N THR A 512 1.77 -28.89 -20.86
CA THR A 512 1.15 -30.21 -20.80
C THR A 512 2.16 -31.26 -20.36
N ILE A 513 1.72 -32.21 -19.55
CA ILE A 513 2.55 -33.37 -19.18
C ILE A 513 2.10 -34.58 -19.98
N VAL A 514 3.08 -35.18 -20.66
CA VAL A 514 2.92 -36.29 -21.58
C VAL A 514 3.53 -37.53 -20.92
N ASN A 515 2.73 -38.60 -20.81
CA ASN A 515 3.11 -39.91 -20.26
C ASN A 515 3.76 -39.88 -18.86
N ASP A 516 3.55 -38.83 -18.07
CA ASP A 516 4.22 -38.57 -16.78
C ASP A 516 5.77 -38.47 -16.86
N GLU A 517 6.32 -38.46 -18.08
CA GLU A 517 7.76 -38.48 -18.35
C GLU A 517 8.29 -37.14 -18.85
N GLU A 518 7.44 -36.32 -19.48
CA GLU A 518 7.88 -35.08 -20.12
C GLU A 518 6.92 -33.92 -19.86
N LEU A 519 7.47 -32.76 -19.50
CA LEU A 519 6.78 -31.48 -19.52
C LEU A 519 7.00 -30.81 -20.89
N HIS A 520 5.92 -30.60 -21.62
CA HIS A 520 5.88 -29.89 -22.89
C HIS A 520 5.37 -28.48 -22.64
N ILE A 521 6.19 -27.47 -22.92
CA ILE A 521 5.83 -26.05 -22.88
C ILE A 521 5.77 -25.55 -24.31
N GLN A 522 4.68 -24.90 -24.69
CA GLN A 522 4.49 -24.37 -26.03
C GLN A 522 4.09 -22.91 -25.95
N THR A 523 4.56 -22.13 -26.92
CA THR A 523 4.02 -20.81 -27.19
C THR A 523 2.57 -20.92 -27.68
N PHE A 524 1.74 -19.94 -27.35
CA PHE A 524 0.30 -19.97 -27.62
C PHE A 524 -0.01 -20.00 -29.12
N ASP A 525 0.82 -19.34 -29.92
CA ASP A 525 0.77 -19.37 -31.39
C ASP A 525 1.34 -20.66 -32.00
N GLN A 526 1.80 -21.60 -31.15
CA GLN A 526 2.37 -22.90 -31.50
C GLN A 526 3.63 -22.82 -32.39
N ASN A 527 4.32 -21.67 -32.41
CA ASN A 527 5.50 -21.48 -33.25
C ASN A 527 6.80 -22.01 -32.63
N ASP A 528 6.83 -22.19 -31.31
CA ASP A 528 8.00 -22.67 -30.56
C ASP A 528 7.58 -23.61 -29.41
N ASN A 529 8.38 -24.64 -29.18
CA ASN A 529 8.14 -25.66 -28.17
C ASN A 529 9.41 -26.01 -27.37
N LEU A 530 9.21 -26.44 -26.13
CA LEU A 530 10.27 -26.90 -25.24
C LEU A 530 9.80 -28.16 -24.53
N VAL A 531 10.60 -29.22 -24.64
CA VAL A 531 10.37 -30.49 -23.96
C VAL A 531 11.39 -30.65 -22.84
N ILE A 532 10.90 -30.91 -21.63
CA ILE A 532 11.71 -31.07 -20.43
C ILE A 532 11.43 -32.46 -19.85
N PRO A 533 12.43 -33.37 -19.87
CA PRO A 533 12.29 -34.68 -19.22
C PRO A 533 12.07 -34.51 -17.71
N MET A 534 11.08 -35.20 -17.16
CA MET A 534 10.79 -35.25 -15.72
C MET A 534 11.88 -35.98 -14.93
N SER A 535 12.72 -36.76 -15.62
CA SER A 535 13.92 -37.44 -15.11
C SER A 535 15.18 -36.57 -15.13
N LEU A 536 15.11 -35.34 -15.68
CA LEU A 536 16.26 -34.44 -15.79
C LEU A 536 16.91 -34.25 -14.41
N SER A 537 18.25 -34.36 -14.35
CA SER A 537 18.99 -34.02 -13.14
C SER A 537 18.93 -32.52 -12.92
N LEU A 538 18.22 -32.11 -11.87
CA LEU A 538 17.97 -30.70 -11.56
C LEU A 538 18.95 -30.22 -10.48
N LYS A 539 19.31 -28.94 -10.52
CA LYS A 539 20.13 -28.32 -9.47
C LYS A 539 19.23 -27.90 -8.31
N GLU A 540 19.64 -28.21 -7.07
CA GLU A 540 18.96 -27.71 -5.89
C GLU A 540 19.05 -26.18 -5.81
N ASN A 541 17.93 -25.56 -5.41
CA ASN A 541 17.83 -24.12 -5.23
C ASN A 541 17.16 -23.82 -3.89
N ASP A 542 17.37 -22.60 -3.41
CA ASP A 542 16.72 -22.09 -2.22
C ASP A 542 15.19 -22.19 -2.33
N ALA A 543 14.57 -22.54 -1.21
CA ALA A 543 13.14 -22.72 -1.16
C ALA A 543 12.39 -21.40 -1.44
N LYS A 544 11.40 -21.44 -2.33
CA LYS A 544 10.65 -20.26 -2.79
C LYS A 544 9.36 -20.07 -1.98
N VAL A 545 8.97 -18.82 -1.77
CA VAL A 545 7.75 -18.45 -1.02
C VAL A 545 6.54 -18.38 -1.96
N VAL A 546 5.51 -19.16 -1.66
CA VAL A 546 4.20 -19.12 -2.31
C VAL A 546 3.12 -18.99 -1.24
N CYS A 547 2.35 -17.89 -1.26
CA CYS A 547 1.24 -17.63 -0.32
C CYS A 547 1.54 -18.00 1.15
N LYS A 548 2.50 -17.30 1.77
CA LYS A 548 2.97 -17.51 3.16
C LYS A 548 3.59 -18.88 3.46
N LYS A 549 3.82 -19.73 2.45
CA LYS A 549 4.43 -21.06 2.58
C LYS A 549 5.73 -21.10 1.79
N THR A 550 6.75 -21.74 2.34
CA THR A 550 8.03 -21.96 1.66
C THR A 550 8.07 -23.39 1.10
N ILE A 551 8.49 -23.54 -0.16
CA ILE A 551 8.53 -24.83 -0.88
C ILE A 551 9.94 -25.02 -1.44
N ALA A 552 10.56 -26.17 -1.15
CA ALA A 552 11.86 -26.53 -1.72
C ALA A 552 11.74 -26.73 -3.23
N THR A 553 12.70 -26.20 -3.99
CA THR A 553 12.64 -26.15 -5.45
C THR A 553 13.91 -26.62 -6.12
N LEU A 554 13.77 -27.05 -7.37
CA LEU A 554 14.84 -27.51 -8.24
C LEU A 554 14.83 -26.69 -9.54
N ASP A 555 16.00 -26.28 -10.04
CA ASP A 555 16.16 -25.53 -11.29
C ASP A 555 16.14 -26.44 -12.52
N CYS A 556 15.32 -26.10 -13.52
CA CYS A 556 15.29 -26.79 -14.81
C CYS A 556 16.46 -26.45 -15.75
N GLY A 557 17.36 -25.53 -15.35
CA GLY A 557 18.64 -25.29 -15.99
C GLY A 557 18.65 -24.13 -16.99
N ASP A 558 19.86 -23.77 -17.43
CA ASP A 558 20.11 -22.55 -18.22
C ASP A 558 19.41 -22.55 -19.58
N LYS A 559 19.32 -23.72 -20.25
CA LYS A 559 18.62 -23.84 -21.54
C LYS A 559 17.13 -23.53 -21.42
N VAL A 560 16.49 -24.00 -20.35
CA VAL A 560 15.07 -23.75 -20.07
C VAL A 560 14.86 -22.28 -19.73
N GLY A 561 15.76 -21.69 -18.94
CA GLY A 561 15.76 -20.27 -18.66
C GLY A 561 15.83 -19.42 -19.94
N GLN A 562 16.81 -19.68 -20.80
CA GLN A 562 16.99 -18.93 -22.05
C GLN A 562 15.79 -19.03 -22.99
N TRP A 563 15.15 -20.19 -23.06
CA TRP A 563 13.94 -20.36 -23.87
C TRP A 563 12.78 -19.51 -23.31
N LEU A 564 12.58 -19.52 -21.99
CA LEU A 564 11.56 -18.68 -21.35
C LEU A 564 11.83 -17.18 -21.55
N GLU A 565 13.09 -16.76 -21.52
CA GLU A 565 13.46 -15.36 -21.78
C GLU A 565 12.98 -14.89 -23.16
N ASN A 566 13.18 -15.72 -24.18
CA ASN A 566 12.74 -15.44 -25.54
C ASN A 566 11.21 -15.48 -25.66
N ALA A 567 10.57 -16.53 -25.11
CA ALA A 567 9.13 -16.71 -25.22
C ALA A 567 8.31 -15.63 -24.48
N LEU A 568 8.85 -15.11 -23.37
CA LEU A 568 8.21 -14.09 -22.54
C LEU A 568 8.74 -12.67 -22.78
N ASP A 569 9.76 -12.49 -23.64
CA ASP A 569 10.46 -11.21 -23.83
C ASP A 569 10.90 -10.59 -22.48
N MET A 570 11.54 -11.41 -21.65
CA MET A 570 11.99 -11.05 -20.31
C MET A 570 13.40 -11.57 -20.06
N THR A 571 14.22 -10.85 -19.30
CA THR A 571 15.56 -11.31 -18.94
C THR A 571 15.57 -12.04 -17.60
N ASN A 572 16.53 -12.95 -17.41
CA ASN A 572 16.79 -13.71 -16.18
C ASN A 572 15.60 -14.55 -15.72
N CYS A 573 14.95 -15.26 -16.65
CA CYS A 573 13.85 -16.17 -16.37
C CYS A 573 14.36 -17.56 -15.99
N ARG A 574 13.70 -18.20 -15.02
CA ARG A 574 13.96 -19.60 -14.63
C ARG A 574 12.66 -20.36 -14.44
N LEU A 575 12.66 -21.63 -14.81
CA LEU A 575 11.61 -22.57 -14.46
C LEU A 575 12.05 -23.38 -13.25
N LEU A 576 11.24 -23.35 -12.20
CA LEU A 576 11.50 -24.08 -10.98
C LEU A 576 10.45 -25.18 -10.80
N ARG A 577 10.91 -26.36 -10.41
CA ARG A 577 10.07 -27.52 -10.06
C ARG A 577 10.06 -27.75 -8.56
N VAL A 578 8.96 -28.24 -8.01
CA VAL A 578 8.88 -28.73 -6.63
C VAL A 578 9.89 -29.88 -6.41
N ALA A 579 10.69 -29.79 -5.35
CA ALA A 579 11.60 -30.88 -4.96
C ALA A 579 10.83 -32.12 -4.48
N GLY A 580 11.32 -33.33 -4.78
CA GLY A 580 10.64 -34.60 -4.51
C GLY A 580 10.27 -34.83 -3.03
N GLU A 581 11.03 -34.28 -2.10
CA GLU A 581 10.79 -34.39 -0.65
C GLU A 581 9.69 -33.45 -0.14
N SER A 582 9.24 -32.49 -0.97
CA SER A 582 8.26 -31.49 -0.56
C SER A 582 6.85 -32.09 -0.51
N LYS A 583 6.27 -32.09 0.69
CA LYS A 583 4.86 -32.44 0.94
C LYS A 583 3.86 -31.43 0.33
N LYS A 584 4.32 -30.36 -0.31
CA LYS A 584 3.50 -29.26 -0.88
C LYS A 584 3.89 -28.98 -2.32
N ASN A 585 2.93 -28.55 -3.12
CA ASN A 585 3.11 -27.97 -4.46
C ASN A 585 2.82 -26.46 -4.43
N PHE A 586 2.89 -25.78 -5.57
CA PHE A 586 2.72 -24.32 -5.66
C PHE A 586 1.26 -23.85 -5.64
N VAL A 587 0.35 -24.65 -5.06
CA VAL A 587 -1.03 -24.25 -4.75
C VAL A 587 -1.04 -23.20 -3.64
N ASN A 588 -1.97 -22.23 -3.73
CA ASN A 588 -2.10 -21.17 -2.72
C ASN A 588 -2.75 -21.70 -1.43
N ASP A 589 -4.04 -22.02 -1.49
CA ASP A 589 -4.87 -22.26 -0.30
C ASP A 589 -5.26 -23.73 -0.14
N SER A 590 -5.90 -24.33 -1.15
CA SER A 590 -6.40 -25.70 -1.13
C SER A 590 -6.12 -26.48 -2.43
N PRO A 591 -5.88 -27.81 -2.36
CA PRO A 591 -5.54 -28.66 -3.52
C PRO A 591 -6.51 -28.56 -4.70
N PHE A 592 -7.80 -28.36 -4.42
CA PHE A 592 -8.83 -28.29 -5.45
C PHE A 592 -9.69 -27.05 -5.24
N LEU A 593 -10.02 -26.42 -6.37
CA LEU A 593 -11.07 -25.43 -6.48
C LEU A 593 -12.20 -26.03 -7.32
N LEU A 594 -13.40 -26.11 -6.75
CA LEU A 594 -14.59 -26.57 -7.44
C LEU A 594 -15.51 -25.39 -7.75
N ILE A 595 -16.06 -25.36 -8.96
CA ILE A 595 -17.10 -24.41 -9.37
C ILE A 595 -18.30 -25.15 -9.98
N ASN A 596 -19.46 -24.54 -9.86
CA ASN A 596 -20.72 -25.03 -10.42
C ASN A 596 -21.03 -24.27 -11.72
N GLU A 597 -21.21 -25.00 -12.81
CA GLU A 597 -21.48 -24.44 -14.14
C GLU A 597 -22.78 -23.60 -14.15
N ALA A 598 -23.79 -23.98 -13.36
CA ALA A 598 -25.02 -23.20 -13.25
C ALA A 598 -24.78 -21.81 -12.61
N SER A 599 -23.88 -21.71 -11.63
CA SER A 599 -23.44 -20.43 -11.06
C SER A 599 -22.66 -19.60 -12.07
N VAL A 600 -21.82 -20.25 -12.89
CA VAL A 600 -21.10 -19.59 -13.98
C VAL A 600 -22.08 -19.04 -15.01
N TYR A 601 -23.09 -19.82 -15.39
CA TYR A 601 -24.12 -19.39 -16.33
C TYR A 601 -24.87 -18.14 -15.86
N MET A 602 -25.17 -18.03 -14.56
CA MET A 602 -25.78 -16.83 -13.99
C MET A 602 -24.90 -15.60 -14.16
N LEU A 603 -23.58 -15.73 -14.00
CA LEU A 603 -22.63 -14.64 -14.24
C LEU A 603 -22.48 -14.35 -15.74
N ALA A 604 -22.33 -15.38 -16.57
CA ALA A 604 -22.22 -15.30 -18.03
C ALA A 604 -23.37 -14.49 -18.63
N ARG A 605 -24.61 -14.81 -18.22
CA ARG A 605 -25.81 -14.10 -18.65
C ARG A 605 -25.84 -12.65 -18.17
N HIS A 606 -25.28 -12.36 -16.99
CA HIS A 606 -25.26 -11.00 -16.44
C HIS A 606 -24.33 -10.08 -17.23
N ILE A 607 -23.16 -10.58 -17.66
CA ILE A 607 -22.14 -9.80 -18.37
C ILE A 607 -22.08 -10.05 -19.88
N ASN A 608 -22.93 -10.94 -20.39
CA ASN A 608 -22.96 -11.35 -21.80
C ASN A 608 -21.59 -11.87 -22.31
N MET A 609 -20.96 -12.74 -21.52
CA MET A 609 -19.70 -13.42 -21.86
C MET A 609 -19.95 -14.91 -22.04
N ASP A 610 -19.15 -15.58 -22.87
CA ASP A 610 -19.28 -17.02 -23.08
C ASP A 610 -18.98 -17.82 -21.79
N VAL A 611 -19.71 -18.90 -21.58
CA VAL A 611 -19.55 -19.74 -20.38
C VAL A 611 -18.16 -20.37 -20.32
N GLN A 612 -17.60 -20.81 -21.46
CA GLN A 612 -16.29 -21.44 -21.51
C GLN A 612 -15.17 -20.45 -21.18
N ASP A 613 -15.28 -19.22 -21.64
CA ASP A 613 -14.32 -18.15 -21.31
C ASP A 613 -14.29 -17.90 -19.79
N ILE A 614 -15.45 -17.88 -19.14
CA ILE A 614 -15.52 -17.68 -17.69
C ILE A 614 -14.95 -18.89 -16.92
N LEU A 615 -15.24 -20.12 -17.38
CA LEU A 615 -14.73 -21.34 -16.75
C LEU A 615 -13.20 -21.35 -16.70
N THR A 616 -12.54 -20.95 -17.79
CA THR A 616 -11.07 -20.90 -17.87
C THR A 616 -10.49 -19.77 -17.01
N ARG A 617 -11.16 -18.61 -16.91
CA ARG A 617 -10.77 -17.47 -16.06
C ARG A 617 -10.82 -17.77 -14.57
N PHE A 618 -11.77 -18.60 -14.11
CA PHE A 618 -11.86 -18.98 -12.69
C PHE A 618 -10.76 -19.94 -12.24
N ARG A 619 -10.04 -20.56 -13.17
CA ARG A 619 -8.93 -21.47 -12.90
C ARG A 619 -9.28 -22.57 -11.87
N SER A 620 -10.52 -23.07 -11.94
CA SER A 620 -10.99 -24.19 -11.13
C SER A 620 -10.33 -25.49 -11.58
N ASN A 621 -10.20 -26.44 -10.66
CA ASN A 621 -9.78 -27.79 -10.99
C ASN A 621 -10.97 -28.68 -11.42
N ILE A 622 -12.12 -28.51 -10.76
CA ILE A 622 -13.31 -29.34 -11.00
C ILE A 622 -14.50 -28.43 -11.34
N VAL A 623 -15.19 -28.74 -12.43
CA VAL A 623 -16.46 -28.10 -12.81
C VAL A 623 -17.57 -29.15 -12.73
N VAL A 624 -18.66 -28.81 -12.07
CA VAL A 624 -19.84 -29.68 -11.94
C VAL A 624 -21.07 -29.06 -12.60
N ARG A 625 -21.96 -29.91 -13.10
CA ARG A 625 -23.25 -29.57 -13.73
C ARG A 625 -24.39 -30.31 -13.03
N GLY A 626 -25.62 -29.82 -13.20
CA GLY A 626 -26.84 -30.47 -12.69
C GLY A 626 -27.22 -30.03 -11.28
N LEU A 627 -26.56 -28.99 -10.76
CA LEU A 627 -26.84 -28.38 -9.46
C LEU A 627 -27.53 -27.02 -9.61
N PRO A 628 -28.39 -26.62 -8.66
CA PRO A 628 -28.90 -25.26 -8.61
C PRO A 628 -27.75 -24.24 -8.54
N PRO A 629 -27.86 -23.06 -9.19
CA PRO A 629 -26.86 -22.01 -9.07
C PRO A 629 -26.55 -21.66 -7.61
N PHE A 630 -25.26 -21.54 -7.29
CA PHE A 630 -24.69 -21.13 -6.01
C PHE A 630 -24.92 -22.08 -4.83
N ILE A 631 -25.45 -23.29 -5.05
CA ILE A 631 -25.60 -24.30 -3.99
C ILE A 631 -24.27 -24.70 -3.33
N GLU A 632 -23.15 -24.52 -4.04
CA GLU A 632 -21.81 -24.74 -3.50
C GLU A 632 -21.49 -23.85 -2.30
N ASP A 633 -22.14 -22.69 -2.18
CA ASP A 633 -21.89 -21.77 -1.07
C ASP A 633 -22.38 -22.28 0.29
N THR A 634 -23.23 -23.32 0.31
CA THR A 634 -23.80 -23.94 1.52
C THR A 634 -23.30 -25.36 1.77
N ALA A 635 -22.49 -25.92 0.86
CA ALA A 635 -21.94 -27.25 1.01
C ALA A 635 -20.88 -27.29 2.12
N LYS A 636 -20.95 -28.29 2.99
CA LYS A 636 -19.89 -28.60 3.97
C LYS A 636 -19.07 -29.81 3.55
N ARG A 637 -19.71 -30.76 2.88
CA ARG A 637 -19.09 -31.96 2.32
C ARG A 637 -19.72 -32.25 0.97
N LEU A 638 -18.99 -32.98 0.13
CA LEU A 638 -19.51 -33.52 -1.11
C LEU A 638 -18.84 -34.85 -1.45
N SER A 639 -19.52 -35.69 -2.22
CA SER A 639 -18.93 -36.90 -2.79
C SER A 639 -18.88 -36.81 -4.30
N ILE A 640 -17.82 -37.35 -4.90
CA ILE A 640 -17.71 -37.61 -6.34
C ILE A 640 -17.54 -39.12 -6.49
N GLU A 641 -18.56 -39.80 -7.02
CA GLU A 641 -18.71 -41.25 -6.90
C GLU A 641 -18.59 -41.72 -5.44
N ASN A 642 -17.55 -42.51 -5.14
CA ASN A 642 -17.20 -43.05 -3.84
C ASN A 642 -16.14 -42.22 -3.10
N LEU A 643 -15.70 -41.09 -3.66
CA LEU A 643 -14.66 -40.24 -3.10
C LEU A 643 -15.27 -39.11 -2.27
N GLU A 644 -14.89 -39.01 -0.99
CA GLU A 644 -15.40 -38.03 -0.05
C GLU A 644 -14.50 -36.79 0.04
N PHE A 645 -15.12 -35.61 -0.01
CA PHE A 645 -14.46 -34.30 0.08
C PHE A 645 -15.10 -33.42 1.15
N GLU A 646 -14.25 -32.71 1.88
CA GLU A 646 -14.60 -31.62 2.79
C GLU A 646 -14.46 -30.27 2.10
N VAL A 647 -15.40 -29.37 2.37
CA VAL A 647 -15.32 -27.97 1.96
C VAL A 647 -14.51 -27.21 2.99
N VAL A 648 -13.38 -26.64 2.55
CA VAL A 648 -12.42 -25.94 3.39
C VAL A 648 -12.86 -24.48 3.62
N ASP A 649 -13.14 -23.75 2.54
CA ASP A 649 -13.59 -22.36 2.58
C ASP A 649 -14.14 -21.93 1.19
N LYS A 650 -14.78 -20.77 1.14
CA LYS A 650 -15.15 -20.10 -0.12
C LYS A 650 -13.94 -19.45 -0.74
N CYS A 651 -13.77 -19.58 -2.05
CA CYS A 651 -12.63 -19.00 -2.75
C CYS A 651 -12.84 -17.50 -2.96
N THR A 652 -12.06 -16.67 -2.27
CA THR A 652 -12.03 -15.21 -2.49
C THR A 652 -11.36 -14.91 -3.83
N ARG A 653 -12.03 -14.12 -4.67
CA ARG A 653 -11.56 -13.79 -6.02
C ARG A 653 -10.87 -12.43 -6.04
N CYS A 654 -9.84 -12.35 -6.87
CA CYS A 654 -9.03 -11.16 -7.09
C CYS A 654 -8.94 -10.85 -8.60
N GLU A 655 -8.16 -9.82 -8.96
CA GLU A 655 -7.89 -9.40 -10.34
C GLU A 655 -7.45 -10.52 -11.29
N MET A 656 -6.97 -11.66 -10.78
CA MET A 656 -6.57 -12.82 -11.58
C MET A 656 -7.67 -13.28 -12.54
N ILE A 657 -8.95 -13.21 -12.13
CA ILE A 657 -10.08 -13.65 -12.99
C ILE A 657 -10.44 -12.62 -14.06
N CYS A 658 -9.85 -11.42 -13.99
CA CYS A 658 -10.06 -10.35 -14.97
C CYS A 658 -9.10 -10.48 -16.16
N VAL A 659 -8.04 -11.30 -16.03
CA VAL A 659 -7.10 -11.54 -17.13
C VAL A 659 -7.65 -12.66 -18.00
N ASP A 660 -7.81 -12.38 -19.29
CA ASP A 660 -8.10 -13.42 -20.27
C ASP A 660 -6.90 -14.36 -20.39
N PRO A 661 -7.06 -15.67 -20.13
CA PRO A 661 -5.95 -16.61 -20.14
C PRO A 661 -5.37 -16.89 -21.53
N MET A 662 -6.07 -16.48 -22.60
CA MET A 662 -5.66 -16.69 -23.99
C MET A 662 -5.00 -15.43 -24.55
N THR A 663 -5.59 -14.25 -24.29
CA THR A 663 -5.10 -12.98 -24.88
C THR A 663 -4.22 -12.17 -23.93
N GLY A 664 -4.34 -12.38 -22.61
CA GLY A 664 -3.71 -11.53 -21.59
C GLY A 664 -4.40 -10.19 -21.37
N GLU A 665 -5.48 -9.91 -22.10
CA GLU A 665 -6.26 -8.67 -21.93
C GLU A 665 -6.99 -8.65 -20.59
N LYS A 666 -7.11 -7.47 -19.99
CA LYS A 666 -7.78 -7.27 -18.70
C LYS A 666 -9.20 -6.76 -18.90
N ASP A 667 -10.18 -7.49 -18.39
CA ASP A 667 -11.60 -7.15 -18.38
C ASP A 667 -12.19 -7.29 -16.94
N PRO A 668 -12.63 -6.19 -16.30
CA PRO A 668 -13.17 -6.21 -14.95
C PRO A 668 -14.57 -6.85 -14.83
N SER A 669 -15.26 -7.09 -15.94
CA SER A 669 -16.70 -7.42 -15.97
C SER A 669 -17.07 -8.59 -15.06
N LEU A 670 -16.25 -9.65 -15.04
CA LEU A 670 -16.51 -10.83 -14.20
C LEU A 670 -16.39 -10.55 -12.69
N LEU A 671 -15.41 -9.74 -12.28
CA LEU A 671 -15.24 -9.36 -10.87
C LEU A 671 -16.34 -8.39 -10.42
N LEU A 672 -16.79 -7.50 -11.32
CA LEU A 672 -17.93 -6.60 -11.07
C LEU A 672 -19.23 -7.38 -10.92
N ALA A 673 -19.48 -8.37 -11.78
CA ALA A 673 -20.66 -9.23 -11.68
C ALA A 673 -20.71 -10.00 -10.35
N LEU A 674 -19.58 -10.55 -9.92
CA LEU A 674 -19.49 -11.23 -8.64
C LEU A 674 -19.75 -10.29 -7.46
N ARG A 675 -19.18 -9.09 -7.51
CA ARG A 675 -19.38 -8.05 -6.50
C ARG A 675 -20.85 -7.67 -6.38
N ASP A 676 -21.53 -7.47 -7.52
CA ASP A 676 -22.94 -7.11 -7.56
C ASP A 676 -23.82 -8.27 -7.06
N TYR A 677 -23.48 -9.51 -7.44
CA TYR A 677 -24.18 -10.71 -6.97
C TYR A 677 -24.02 -10.96 -5.46
N ARG A 678 -22.83 -10.72 -4.89
CA ARG A 678 -22.54 -10.98 -3.46
C ARG A 678 -23.09 -9.92 -2.51
N ASN A 679 -23.59 -8.80 -3.02
CA ASN A 679 -24.31 -7.77 -2.28
C ASN A 679 -23.74 -7.46 -0.87
N LYS A 680 -22.58 -6.77 -0.84
CA LYS A 680 -21.85 -6.33 0.38
C LYS A 680 -21.14 -7.44 1.17
N GLN A 681 -21.09 -8.66 0.67
CA GLN A 681 -20.23 -9.72 1.20
C GLN A 681 -18.87 -9.76 0.48
N LYS A 682 -17.94 -10.58 0.99
CA LYS A 682 -16.67 -10.84 0.30
C LYS A 682 -16.92 -11.35 -1.12
N ILE A 683 -16.13 -10.87 -2.07
CA ILE A 683 -16.22 -11.28 -3.48
C ILE A 683 -15.68 -12.71 -3.61
N THR A 684 -16.54 -13.70 -3.41
CA THR A 684 -16.20 -15.13 -3.48
C THR A 684 -16.90 -15.84 -4.62
N PHE A 685 -16.25 -16.84 -5.20
CA PHE A 685 -16.85 -17.72 -6.21
C PHE A 685 -16.22 -19.10 -6.19
N GLY A 686 -17.02 -20.16 -6.12
CA GLY A 686 -16.54 -21.52 -5.95
C GLY A 686 -16.02 -21.81 -4.55
N ILE A 687 -15.74 -23.08 -4.32
CA ILE A 687 -15.33 -23.63 -3.03
C ILE A 687 -14.00 -24.34 -3.12
N TYR A 688 -13.18 -24.14 -2.09
CA TYR A 688 -12.00 -24.93 -1.88
C TYR A 688 -12.38 -26.26 -1.24
N ILE A 689 -11.93 -27.36 -1.84
CA ILE A 689 -12.23 -28.70 -1.33
C ILE A 689 -10.95 -29.48 -1.09
N ARG A 690 -11.02 -30.42 -0.15
CA ARG A 690 -9.95 -31.36 0.18
C ARG A 690 -10.56 -32.75 0.36
N GLN A 691 -9.88 -33.76 -0.16
CA GLN A 691 -10.30 -35.14 0.03
C GLN A 691 -10.10 -35.58 1.50
N SER A 692 -11.11 -36.21 2.10
CA SER A 692 -11.06 -36.64 3.50
C SER A 692 -10.28 -37.94 3.70
N ASN A 693 -10.46 -38.92 2.81
CA ASN A 693 -9.85 -40.26 2.89
C ASN A 693 -9.09 -40.58 1.59
N PHE A 694 -7.86 -40.08 1.49
CA PHE A 694 -7.01 -40.33 0.33
C PHE A 694 -6.42 -41.74 0.36
N GLU A 695 -6.55 -42.46 -0.75
CA GLU A 695 -5.83 -43.70 -1.03
C GLU A 695 -5.12 -43.59 -2.40
N PRO A 696 -3.89 -44.13 -2.56
CA PRO A 696 -3.21 -44.13 -3.85
C PRO A 696 -4.02 -44.83 -4.95
N GLY A 697 -3.90 -44.35 -6.19
CA GLY A 697 -4.57 -44.94 -7.35
C GLY A 697 -6.04 -44.53 -7.53
N GLN A 698 -6.52 -43.53 -6.80
CA GLN A 698 -7.85 -42.95 -6.98
C GLN A 698 -7.86 -41.93 -8.12
N PHE A 699 -8.94 -41.92 -8.91
CA PHE A 699 -9.14 -41.02 -10.05
C PHE A 699 -10.46 -40.28 -9.94
N VAL A 700 -10.50 -39.06 -10.47
CA VAL A 700 -11.75 -38.34 -10.75
C VAL A 700 -11.94 -38.30 -12.25
N GLU A 701 -13.15 -38.62 -12.71
CA GLU A 701 -13.47 -38.67 -14.14
C GLU A 701 -14.58 -37.67 -14.49
N ALA A 702 -14.52 -37.13 -15.70
CA ALA A 702 -15.63 -36.42 -16.29
C ALA A 702 -16.80 -37.41 -16.51
N GLY A 703 -17.99 -37.02 -16.07
CA GLY A 703 -19.18 -37.88 -16.02
C GLY A 703 -19.47 -38.47 -14.64
N SER A 704 -18.50 -38.46 -13.71
CA SER A 704 -18.69 -38.95 -12.34
C SER A 704 -19.85 -38.25 -11.64
N ALA A 705 -20.71 -39.01 -10.97
CA ALA A 705 -21.84 -38.51 -10.19
C ALA A 705 -21.37 -37.71 -8.97
N VAL A 706 -22.06 -36.62 -8.66
CA VAL A 706 -21.72 -35.70 -7.57
C VAL A 706 -22.89 -35.58 -6.61
N ARG A 707 -22.61 -35.58 -5.30
CA ARG A 707 -23.62 -35.31 -4.26
C ARG A 707 -23.11 -34.26 -3.30
N PHE A 708 -23.92 -33.23 -3.06
CA PHE A 708 -23.60 -32.18 -2.08
C PHE A 708 -24.35 -32.45 -0.78
N PHE A 709 -23.65 -32.34 0.34
CA PHE A 709 -24.23 -32.40 1.67
C PHE A 709 -24.28 -30.97 2.22
N THR A 710 -25.45 -30.35 2.09
CA THR A 710 -25.79 -29.03 2.64
C THR A 710 -26.53 -29.19 3.96
N ASP A 711 -26.53 -28.14 4.81
CA ASP A 711 -27.38 -28.09 6.00
C ASP A 711 -28.88 -27.97 5.64
#